data_AF-A0A1G7DH79-F1
#
_entry.id   AF-A0A1G7DH79-F1
#
_cell.length_a   1.000
_cell.length_b   1.000
_cell.length_c   1.000
_cell.angle_alpha   90.00
_cell.angle_beta   90.00
_cell.angle_gamma   90.00
#
_symmetry.space_group_name_H-M   'P 1'
#
loop_
_entity.id
_entity.type
_entity.pdbx_description
1 polymer ?
#
loop_
_entity_poly.entity_id
_entity_poly.type
_entity_poly.pdbx_seq_one_letter_code
_entity_poly.pdbx_strand_id
1 'polypeptide(L)'
;MKWNALYILIFFSSFLPFAQAQTGKHTYRFKNEFTVAQPECGPDLVPQQAAGSCSAATTHGRFLEDVLPCGGRRSIYHNNTNWGLAYPNTDGLVSESYTIQLYLKVTDWGKTWTRIIDFSNGTRDDGIYFKNTPGRTERCLDFYPNGIIGECPFFNNSTYYLLTFTRDGATGRMDVYVNNNLFASYIDASKTYVGKAGSPIYIFRDDNVETCESGEANFAYLAFHGKYFSQAEVNKSASEICFEASINAYPDFAITPGAVCGTAKQVEVKYTGSIPAPGTGYDFKWDWDGAQVISGSGMGPYVLSWATGGTRNVTLTITSQACGNAIVNSKKIVMSNPKLTAEVASGSCDTGTDGTITLTAAEGISPYRYSIDSVNYQATNVFRAPVGKYRVYVKDDNGCVTGQNVNVTFTSDITVNTMPDTTLCVGQSVTLATASNGQTFSWLPQTGLDNAGALEPVATPEATTRYIITATKGFCTQTDTVQVRVSPKIEVNVTPDAIIEYNVPFQLNANSPQIINYAAATFLWTPSDGLNDANIKSPIAILRENQTYTVDVTSDLGCTGSATVNLSIKRQESIAIPTAFSPNGDGKNEVLIPVVNDIESIRYFRIYNRWGQLVFFTDQLNTGWDGSFKGATAISGTYVYEIEGISTKGRVINKRGAVMLLQ
;
A
#
# COMPACT_ATOMS: atom_id res chain seq x y z
N MET A 1 -22.15 -41.81 56.57
CA MET A 1 -22.04 -43.15 57.21
C MET A 1 -20.77 -43.78 56.68
N LYS A 2 -19.93 -44.32 57.59
CA LYS A 2 -18.55 -44.84 57.43
C LYS A 2 -18.40 -45.79 56.20
N TRP A 3 -17.22 -45.98 55.61
CA TRP A 3 -16.19 -46.90 56.14
C TRP A 3 -14.82 -46.78 55.45
N ASN A 4 -13.78 -46.83 56.29
CA ASN A 4 -12.37 -47.08 55.98
C ASN A 4 -12.15 -48.52 55.50
N ALA A 5 -11.10 -48.76 54.69
CA ALA A 5 -10.24 -49.93 54.87
C ALA A 5 -8.86 -49.74 54.20
N LEU A 6 -7.84 -49.78 55.06
CA LEU A 6 -6.41 -49.97 54.80
C LEU A 6 -6.16 -51.44 54.38
N TYR A 7 -5.19 -51.74 53.52
CA TYR A 7 -4.10 -52.71 53.79
C TYR A 7 -3.11 -52.87 52.61
N ILE A 8 -1.89 -53.19 53.02
CA ILE A 8 -0.57 -53.19 52.38
C ILE A 8 -0.24 -54.54 51.71
N LEU A 9 0.54 -54.55 50.62
CA LEU A 9 1.55 -55.56 50.20
C LEU A 9 2.20 -55.11 48.87
N ILE A 10 3.45 -55.38 48.46
CA ILE A 10 4.81 -55.43 49.01
C ILE A 10 5.73 -55.89 47.82
N PHE A 11 7.03 -55.50 47.85
CA PHE A 11 8.23 -56.03 47.14
C PHE A 11 8.64 -55.58 45.70
N PHE A 12 9.61 -54.64 45.69
CA PHE A 12 10.91 -54.56 44.99
C PHE A 12 11.07 -54.83 43.47
N SER A 13 11.67 -53.83 42.80
CA SER A 13 12.97 -54.05 42.15
C SER A 13 13.83 -52.77 42.24
N SER A 14 15.11 -53.01 42.45
CA SER A 14 16.18 -52.09 42.87
C SER A 14 16.98 -51.56 41.69
N PHE A 15 17.35 -50.28 41.70
CA PHE A 15 18.65 -49.80 41.23
C PHE A 15 19.12 -48.63 42.11
N LEU A 16 20.32 -48.78 42.69
CA LEU A 16 21.06 -47.80 43.49
C LEU A 16 21.38 -46.54 42.67
N PRO A 17 21.65 -45.41 43.35
CA PRO A 17 23.03 -44.93 43.28
C PRO A 17 23.62 -44.55 44.64
N PHE A 18 24.90 -44.94 44.78
CA PHE A 18 26.01 -44.27 45.44
C PHE A 18 25.73 -43.33 46.61
N ALA A 19 26.24 -43.76 47.77
CA ALA A 19 26.78 -42.85 48.76
C ALA A 19 27.89 -42.00 48.13
N GLN A 20 27.70 -40.69 48.13
CA GLN A 20 28.79 -39.73 48.07
C GLN A 20 28.53 -38.71 49.17
N ALA A 21 29.46 -38.63 50.12
CA ALA A 21 29.45 -37.62 51.16
C ALA A 21 29.37 -36.23 50.53
N GLN A 22 28.25 -35.55 50.71
CA GLN A 22 28.18 -34.10 50.55
C GLN A 22 28.30 -33.49 51.95
N THR A 23 29.48 -32.96 52.22
CA THR A 23 29.75 -31.99 53.28
C THR A 23 28.84 -30.78 53.06
N GLY A 24 27.65 -30.80 53.67
CA GLY A 24 26.77 -29.66 53.78
C GLY A 24 27.47 -28.62 54.66
N LYS A 25 27.86 -27.50 54.03
CA LYS A 25 28.53 -26.41 54.71
C LYS A 25 27.52 -25.60 55.50
N HIS A 26 27.91 -25.27 56.72
CA HIS A 26 27.16 -24.45 57.65
C HIS A 26 27.25 -22.99 57.22
N THR A 27 26.08 -22.40 56.94
CA THR A 27 25.91 -20.97 56.63
C THR A 27 24.82 -20.45 57.57
N TYR A 28 25.15 -19.43 58.35
CA TYR A 28 24.27 -18.87 59.39
C TYR A 28 23.41 -17.76 58.78
N ARG A 29 22.09 -17.88 58.94
CA ARG A 29 21.11 -16.86 58.57
C ARG A 29 20.54 -16.23 59.84
N PHE A 30 20.74 -14.94 60.06
CA PHE A 30 20.00 -14.21 61.10
C PHE A 30 18.69 -13.68 60.48
N LYS A 31 17.55 -14.26 60.85
CA LYS A 31 16.21 -13.82 60.42
C LYS A 31 15.28 -13.73 61.63
N ASN A 32 14.74 -12.53 61.84
CA ASN A 32 13.67 -12.14 62.77
C ASN A 32 13.97 -12.30 64.26
N GLU A 33 13.98 -11.13 64.94
CA GLU A 33 13.96 -10.94 66.39
C GLU A 33 15.15 -11.58 67.12
N PHE A 34 15.95 -10.77 67.83
CA PHE A 34 16.93 -11.27 68.80
C PHE A 34 16.21 -11.98 69.97
N THR A 35 15.72 -13.18 69.72
CA THR A 35 15.92 -14.31 70.60
C THR A 35 16.95 -15.13 69.87
N VAL A 36 18.12 -15.30 70.46
CA VAL A 36 19.22 -15.96 69.79
C VAL A 36 18.75 -17.33 69.34
N ALA A 37 18.66 -17.52 68.03
CA ALA A 37 18.20 -18.79 67.48
C ALA A 37 19.26 -19.83 67.85
N GLN A 38 18.83 -20.92 68.49
CA GLN A 38 19.68 -22.08 68.72
C GLN A 38 20.53 -22.33 67.48
N PRO A 39 21.85 -22.22 67.57
CA PRO A 39 22.69 -22.57 66.44
C PRO A 39 22.66 -24.09 66.31
N GLU A 40 22.49 -24.58 65.08
CA GLU A 40 22.67 -26.00 64.78
C GLU A 40 24.12 -26.48 65.06
N CYS A 41 25.03 -25.56 65.43
CA CYS A 41 26.27 -25.79 66.21
C CYS A 41 26.78 -24.45 66.77
N GLY A 42 26.67 -24.17 68.07
CA GLY A 42 27.33 -23.03 68.74
C GLY A 42 26.64 -22.54 70.04
N PRO A 43 27.25 -21.61 70.79
CA PRO A 43 26.54 -20.82 71.80
C PRO A 43 26.23 -19.39 71.33
N ASP A 44 25.19 -18.81 71.90
CA ASP A 44 24.74 -17.42 71.68
C ASP A 44 25.83 -16.39 72.03
N LEU A 45 26.00 -15.34 71.22
CA LEU A 45 26.81 -14.18 71.61
C LEU A 45 26.04 -13.33 72.62
N VAL A 46 26.69 -12.96 73.71
CA VAL A 46 26.07 -12.19 74.79
C VAL A 46 26.75 -10.83 74.89
N PRO A 47 26.00 -9.71 74.86
CA PRO A 47 26.53 -8.40 75.23
C PRO A 47 27.02 -8.44 76.67
N GLN A 48 28.28 -8.09 76.89
CA GLN A 48 28.87 -8.05 78.23
C GLN A 48 29.42 -6.67 78.50
N GLN A 49 29.17 -6.16 79.71
CA GLN A 49 29.80 -4.94 80.17
C GLN A 49 31.29 -5.24 80.33
N ALA A 50 32.13 -4.49 79.63
CA ALA A 50 33.57 -4.61 79.85
C ALA A 50 33.86 -4.07 81.26
N ALA A 51 34.80 -4.69 81.99
CA ALA A 51 35.17 -4.28 83.34
C ALA A 51 36.00 -2.95 83.38
N GLY A 52 35.94 -2.16 82.30
CA GLY A 52 36.70 -0.93 82.06
C GLY A 52 36.28 0.26 82.93
N SER A 53 37.13 1.30 82.92
CA SER A 53 37.10 2.42 83.87
C SER A 53 36.22 3.61 83.46
N CYS A 54 35.46 3.51 82.38
CA CYS A 54 34.60 4.58 81.90
C CYS A 54 33.35 4.78 82.81
N SER A 55 32.86 6.02 82.93
CA SER A 55 31.85 6.41 83.92
C SER A 55 30.53 5.62 83.82
N ALA A 56 29.84 5.42 84.95
CA ALA A 56 28.58 4.67 85.08
C ALA A 56 27.38 5.26 84.29
N ALA A 57 27.58 6.33 83.51
CA ALA A 57 26.56 7.00 82.70
C ALA A 57 26.54 6.55 81.23
N THR A 58 27.38 5.59 80.82
CA THR A 58 27.34 5.05 79.46
C THR A 58 26.16 4.11 79.28
N THR A 59 25.45 4.27 78.16
CA THR A 59 24.36 3.37 77.76
C THR A 59 24.89 1.96 77.49
N HIS A 60 24.03 0.94 77.40
CA HIS A 60 24.48 -0.38 76.93
C HIS A 60 24.79 -0.31 75.42
N GLY A 61 25.83 -1.04 74.99
CA GLY A 61 26.02 -1.35 73.56
C GLY A 61 24.71 -1.95 73.02
N ARG A 62 24.27 -1.49 71.85
CA ARG A 62 22.94 -1.80 71.34
C ARG A 62 23.03 -2.38 69.95
N PHE A 63 22.11 -3.29 69.65
CA PHE A 63 21.90 -3.68 68.27
C PHE A 63 21.23 -2.52 67.54
N LEU A 64 21.97 -1.92 66.61
CA LEU A 64 21.44 -0.93 65.69
C LEU A 64 20.95 -1.66 64.44
N GLU A 65 19.81 -1.23 63.91
CA GLU A 65 19.50 -1.55 62.53
C GLU A 65 20.47 -0.78 61.64
N ASP A 66 21.43 -1.50 61.08
CA ASP A 66 22.21 -1.04 59.95
C ASP A 66 21.40 -1.34 58.71
N VAL A 67 21.00 -0.28 58.04
CA VAL A 67 20.53 -0.41 56.68
C VAL A 67 21.79 -0.61 55.88
N LEU A 68 22.01 -1.86 55.49
CA LEU A 68 23.06 -2.17 54.55
C LEU A 68 22.92 -1.17 53.39
N PRO A 69 24.02 -0.93 52.67
CA PRO A 69 23.95 -0.16 51.44
C PRO A 69 23.12 -0.84 50.36
N CYS A 70 22.23 -1.76 50.69
CA CYS A 70 21.31 -2.43 49.82
C CYS A 70 19.85 -2.41 50.31
N GLY A 71 19.52 -1.63 51.34
CA GLY A 71 18.16 -1.50 51.88
C GLY A 71 17.72 -2.68 52.75
N GLY A 72 18.46 -3.80 52.71
CA GLY A 72 18.36 -4.86 53.71
C GLY A 72 18.74 -4.32 55.08
N ARG A 73 17.82 -4.42 56.03
CA ARG A 73 18.11 -4.14 57.43
C ARG A 73 18.80 -5.35 58.03
N ARG A 74 19.92 -5.11 58.68
CA ARG A 74 20.55 -6.08 59.57
C ARG A 74 20.72 -5.43 60.92
N SER A 75 20.65 -6.23 61.97
CA SER A 75 21.00 -5.74 63.30
C SER A 75 22.49 -5.92 63.51
N ILE A 76 23.26 -4.83 63.45
CA ILE A 76 24.67 -4.84 63.83
C ILE A 76 24.79 -4.52 65.30
N TYR A 77 25.72 -5.16 65.99
CA TYR A 77 26.06 -4.73 67.33
C TYR A 77 26.87 -3.43 67.23
N HIS A 78 26.26 -2.32 67.64
CA HIS A 78 26.96 -1.07 67.83
C HIS A 78 27.51 -1.05 69.24
N ASN A 79 28.80 -1.33 69.35
CA ASN A 79 29.47 -1.18 70.62
C ASN A 79 29.57 0.30 70.98
N ASN A 80 29.32 0.66 72.23
CA ASN A 80 29.69 1.96 72.76
C ASN A 80 30.82 1.76 73.76
N THR A 81 31.40 2.86 74.24
CA THR A 81 32.72 2.93 74.87
C THR A 81 32.96 1.97 76.07
N ASN A 82 31.95 1.26 76.58
CA ASN A 82 32.01 0.43 77.79
C ASN A 82 31.53 -1.02 77.61
N TRP A 83 31.20 -1.44 76.40
CA TRP A 83 30.64 -2.77 76.13
C TRP A 83 31.53 -3.57 75.17
N GLY A 84 31.22 -4.83 74.97
CA GLY A 84 31.90 -5.70 74.00
C GLY A 84 31.06 -6.94 73.69
N LEU A 85 31.41 -7.65 72.64
CA LEU A 85 30.78 -8.94 72.32
C LEU A 85 31.54 -10.06 73.03
N ALA A 86 30.85 -10.88 73.80
CA ALA A 86 31.43 -12.07 74.40
C ALA A 86 30.92 -13.33 73.69
N TYR A 87 31.86 -14.12 73.17
CA TYR A 87 31.61 -15.50 72.79
C TYR A 87 31.83 -16.40 74.01
N PRO A 88 30.81 -17.11 74.52
CA PRO A 88 30.90 -17.82 75.81
C PRO A 88 32.02 -18.86 75.90
N ASN A 89 32.40 -19.45 74.76
CA ASN A 89 33.42 -20.50 74.67
C ASN A 89 33.19 -21.67 75.64
N THR A 90 31.93 -22.01 75.93
CA THR A 90 31.55 -23.06 76.88
C THR A 90 32.24 -24.39 76.58
N ASP A 91 32.22 -24.79 75.31
CA ASP A 91 32.80 -26.07 74.85
C ASP A 91 34.29 -25.96 74.51
N GLY A 92 34.92 -24.79 74.73
CA GLY A 92 36.33 -24.57 74.44
C GLY A 92 36.67 -24.61 72.95
N LEU A 93 35.76 -24.22 72.05
CA LEU A 93 36.04 -24.17 70.59
C LEU A 93 37.26 -23.31 70.26
N VAL A 94 37.50 -22.25 71.03
CA VAL A 94 38.69 -21.40 70.90
C VAL A 94 39.68 -21.81 71.99
N SER A 95 40.38 -22.93 71.85
CA SER A 95 41.34 -23.44 72.87
C SER A 95 42.63 -24.06 72.31
N GLU A 96 42.56 -24.79 71.20
CA GLU A 96 43.75 -25.41 70.58
C GLU A 96 43.78 -25.09 69.08
N SER A 97 42.93 -25.78 68.29
CA SER A 97 42.75 -25.50 66.87
C SER A 97 41.46 -24.71 66.66
N TYR A 98 41.53 -23.54 66.04
CA TYR A 98 40.34 -22.72 65.81
C TYR A 98 40.46 -21.83 64.58
N THR A 99 39.31 -21.30 64.13
CA THR A 99 39.23 -20.23 63.13
C THR A 99 38.20 -19.20 63.58
N ILE A 100 38.57 -17.93 63.61
CA ILE A 100 37.69 -16.79 63.88
C ILE A 100 37.63 -15.95 62.61
N GLN A 101 36.43 -15.71 62.09
CA GLN A 101 36.21 -14.93 60.88
C GLN A 101 35.33 -13.74 61.20
N LEU A 102 35.79 -12.54 60.80
CA LEU A 102 35.08 -11.29 61.03
C LEU A 102 35.03 -10.50 59.73
N TYR A 103 33.84 -10.16 59.26
CA TYR A 103 33.67 -9.14 58.23
C TYR A 103 33.18 -7.88 58.93
N LEU A 104 34.02 -6.86 59.04
CA LEU A 104 33.73 -5.69 59.87
C LEU A 104 34.23 -4.39 59.24
N LYS A 105 33.60 -3.27 59.62
CA LYS A 105 34.08 -1.91 59.35
C LYS A 105 34.32 -1.21 60.68
N VAL A 106 35.55 -0.83 60.96
CA VAL A 106 35.83 0.03 62.13
C VAL A 106 35.26 1.42 61.84
N THR A 107 34.53 2.00 62.79
CA THR A 107 33.91 3.32 62.67
C THR A 107 34.59 4.35 63.56
N ASP A 108 35.19 3.91 64.67
CA ASP A 108 36.03 4.72 65.56
C ASP A 108 37.24 3.90 66.02
N TRP A 109 38.43 4.50 66.00
CA TRP A 109 39.67 3.88 66.45
C TRP A 109 39.91 4.01 67.96
N GLY A 110 39.10 4.78 68.69
CA GLY A 110 39.44 5.14 70.07
C GLY A 110 40.74 5.96 70.14
N LYS A 111 41.33 6.08 71.35
CA LYS A 111 42.42 7.04 71.62
C LYS A 111 43.82 6.54 71.24
N THR A 112 44.14 5.28 71.50
CA THR A 112 45.52 4.76 71.52
C THR A 112 45.64 3.39 70.86
N TRP A 113 45.01 2.35 71.41
CA TRP A 113 44.97 0.99 70.87
C TRP A 113 43.53 0.48 70.88
N THR A 114 43.04 -0.05 69.76
CA THR A 114 41.74 -0.72 69.73
C THR A 114 41.93 -2.22 69.88
N ARG A 115 41.56 -2.81 71.02
CA ARG A 115 41.57 -4.27 71.18
C ARG A 115 40.49 -4.90 70.31
N ILE A 116 40.84 -5.82 69.43
CA ILE A 116 39.92 -6.49 68.49
C ILE A 116 39.43 -7.81 69.11
N ILE A 117 40.35 -8.65 69.58
CA ILE A 117 40.06 -9.97 70.14
C ILE A 117 40.84 -10.16 71.42
N ASP A 118 40.18 -10.68 72.44
CA ASP A 118 40.78 -10.99 73.71
C ASP A 118 40.48 -12.42 74.18
N PHE A 119 41.54 -13.13 74.52
CA PHE A 119 41.52 -14.53 74.92
C PHE A 119 41.65 -14.74 76.44
N SER A 120 41.90 -13.69 77.21
CA SER A 120 42.26 -13.72 78.62
C SER A 120 41.08 -13.59 79.59
N ASN A 121 39.84 -13.57 79.09
CA ASN A 121 38.63 -13.39 79.89
C ASN A 121 38.67 -12.14 80.81
N GLY A 122 39.22 -11.03 80.33
CA GLY A 122 39.23 -9.76 81.06
C GLY A 122 40.44 -9.55 81.96
N THR A 123 41.33 -10.54 82.08
CA THR A 123 42.33 -10.57 83.17
C THR A 123 43.74 -10.14 82.76
N ARG A 124 44.04 -10.13 81.47
CA ARG A 124 45.37 -9.78 80.90
C ARG A 124 45.21 -9.03 79.59
N ASP A 125 46.27 -8.36 79.15
CA ASP A 125 46.31 -7.65 77.87
C ASP A 125 46.63 -8.54 76.66
N ASP A 126 46.68 -9.85 76.85
CA ASP A 126 46.98 -10.81 75.79
C ASP A 126 45.85 -10.83 74.73
N GLY A 127 46.14 -10.33 73.54
CA GLY A 127 45.11 -10.17 72.51
C GLY A 127 45.61 -9.62 71.17
N ILE A 128 44.66 -9.37 70.28
CA ILE A 128 44.89 -8.82 68.94
C ILE A 128 44.33 -7.40 68.90
N TYR A 129 45.09 -6.45 68.35
CA TYR A 129 44.82 -5.01 68.44
C TYR A 129 44.95 -4.30 67.09
N PHE A 130 44.26 -3.17 66.96
CA PHE A 130 44.63 -2.11 66.04
C PHE A 130 45.47 -1.07 66.78
N LYS A 131 46.74 -0.96 66.39
CA LYS A 131 47.74 -0.07 67.00
C LYS A 131 47.86 1.24 66.23
N ASN A 132 47.94 2.35 66.98
CA ASN A 132 48.22 3.67 66.43
C ASN A 132 49.62 3.72 65.78
N THR A 133 49.69 4.27 64.57
CA THR A 133 50.95 4.60 63.90
C THR A 133 51.10 6.12 63.85
N PRO A 134 52.12 6.71 64.49
CA PRO A 134 52.31 8.16 64.51
C PRO A 134 52.31 8.75 63.10
N GLY A 135 51.49 9.79 62.87
CA GLY A 135 51.41 10.49 61.59
C GLY A 135 50.50 9.85 60.53
N ARG A 136 49.79 8.76 60.83
CA ARG A 136 48.79 8.14 59.95
C ARG A 136 47.41 8.08 60.59
N THR A 137 46.37 8.23 59.77
CA THR A 137 44.96 8.00 60.16
C THR A 137 44.58 6.53 60.14
N GLU A 138 45.36 5.70 59.47
CA GLU A 138 45.22 4.26 59.41
C GLU A 138 45.82 3.58 60.65
N ARG A 139 45.28 2.41 61.03
CA ARG A 139 45.79 1.62 62.15
C ARG A 139 46.39 0.30 61.68
N CYS A 140 47.35 -0.19 62.46
CA CYS A 140 48.06 -1.43 62.21
C CYS A 140 47.47 -2.60 62.97
N LEU A 141 47.35 -3.79 62.38
CA LEU A 141 47.07 -4.99 63.16
C LEU A 141 48.31 -5.43 63.95
N ASP A 142 48.19 -5.63 65.25
CA ASP A 142 49.29 -6.05 66.14
C ASP A 142 48.82 -7.12 67.16
N PHE A 143 49.76 -7.88 67.68
CA PHE A 143 49.54 -8.98 68.63
C PHE A 143 50.26 -8.63 69.93
N TYR A 144 49.58 -8.57 71.08
CA TYR A 144 50.24 -8.30 72.36
C TYR A 144 50.35 -9.58 73.20
N PRO A 145 51.47 -9.83 73.91
CA PRO A 145 52.67 -8.99 74.05
C PRO A 145 53.74 -9.21 72.97
N ASN A 146 53.57 -10.20 72.10
CA ASN A 146 54.66 -10.73 71.29
C ASN A 146 54.98 -9.91 70.01
N GLY A 147 54.06 -9.04 69.60
CA GLY A 147 54.10 -8.31 68.33
C GLY A 147 53.85 -9.20 67.13
N ILE A 148 53.38 -8.63 66.03
CA ILE A 148 53.43 -9.32 64.74
C ILE A 148 54.76 -9.07 64.03
N ILE A 149 55.38 -10.11 63.49
CA ILE A 149 56.64 -10.00 62.72
C ILE A 149 56.26 -9.85 61.23
N GLY A 150 56.39 -8.64 60.66
CA GLY A 150 56.10 -8.38 59.24
C GLY A 150 55.76 -6.91 58.92
N GLU A 151 55.50 -6.61 57.64
CA GLU A 151 54.99 -5.29 57.21
C GLU A 151 53.55 -5.11 57.68
N CYS A 152 53.25 -3.96 58.27
CA CYS A 152 51.94 -3.64 58.84
C CYS A 152 50.80 -3.55 57.79
N PRO A 153 49.63 -4.19 57.99
CA PRO A 153 48.45 -3.89 57.18
C PRO A 153 47.76 -2.65 57.75
N PHE A 154 47.62 -1.63 56.91
CA PHE A 154 46.93 -0.40 57.28
C PHE A 154 45.43 -0.52 57.01
N PHE A 155 44.63 -0.32 58.06
CA PHE A 155 43.17 -0.30 58.00
C PHE A 155 42.66 1.12 58.15
N ASN A 156 41.63 1.48 57.38
CA ASN A 156 40.91 2.74 57.52
C ASN A 156 39.52 2.50 58.16
N ASN A 157 38.91 3.57 58.67
CA ASN A 157 37.59 3.51 59.35
C ASN A 157 36.39 3.69 58.38
N SER A 158 36.63 3.57 57.08
CA SER A 158 35.60 3.79 56.04
C SER A 158 35.26 2.51 55.25
N THR A 159 36.10 1.47 55.36
CA THR A 159 36.07 0.26 54.53
C THR A 159 35.71 -0.98 55.37
N TYR A 160 34.95 -1.91 54.78
CA TYR A 160 34.76 -3.24 55.35
C TYR A 160 35.96 -4.13 55.02
N TYR A 161 36.45 -4.86 56.01
CA TYR A 161 37.55 -5.82 55.87
C TYR A 161 37.10 -7.21 56.30
N LEU A 162 37.48 -8.23 55.54
CA LEU A 162 37.34 -9.62 55.94
C LEU A 162 38.64 -10.06 56.64
N LEU A 163 38.57 -10.20 57.96
CA LEU A 163 39.64 -10.71 58.81
C LEU A 163 39.38 -12.19 59.10
N THR A 164 40.38 -13.04 58.90
CA THR A 164 40.32 -14.45 59.32
C THR A 164 41.57 -14.77 60.13
N PHE A 165 41.38 -15.23 61.36
CA PHE A 165 42.43 -15.69 62.26
C PHE A 165 42.27 -17.20 62.42
N THR A 166 43.29 -17.99 62.10
CA THR A 166 43.21 -19.44 62.23
C THR A 166 44.45 -19.97 62.93
N ARG A 167 44.25 -20.82 63.93
CA ARG A 167 45.33 -21.40 64.75
C ARG A 167 45.29 -22.91 64.65
N ASP A 168 46.45 -23.51 64.39
CA ASP A 168 46.66 -24.95 64.42
C ASP A 168 47.20 -25.37 65.79
N GLY A 169 46.41 -26.12 66.53
CA GLY A 169 46.73 -26.62 67.87
C GLY A 169 47.92 -27.57 67.90
N ALA A 170 48.23 -28.27 66.80
CA ALA A 170 49.35 -29.21 66.75
C ALA A 170 50.71 -28.48 66.66
N THR A 171 50.76 -27.39 65.90
CA THR A 171 52.00 -26.66 65.62
C THR A 171 52.11 -25.35 66.40
N GLY A 172 51.00 -24.85 66.95
CA GLY A 172 50.89 -23.49 67.49
C GLY A 172 50.89 -22.41 66.42
N ARG A 173 50.90 -22.76 65.13
CA ARG A 173 50.92 -21.78 64.04
C ARG A 173 49.57 -21.08 63.94
N MET A 174 49.62 -19.75 63.92
CA MET A 174 48.48 -18.87 63.75
C MET A 174 48.64 -18.08 62.46
N ASP A 175 47.71 -18.24 61.53
CA ASP A 175 47.65 -17.50 60.28
C ASP A 175 46.58 -16.40 60.35
N VAL A 176 46.93 -15.25 59.79
CA VAL A 176 46.09 -14.07 59.71
C VAL A 176 45.86 -13.76 58.25
N TYR A 177 44.60 -13.67 57.84
CA TYR A 177 44.20 -13.32 56.48
C TYR A 177 43.43 -12.00 56.50
N VAL A 178 43.76 -11.13 55.55
CA VAL A 178 43.07 -9.87 55.32
C VAL A 178 42.54 -9.86 53.90
N ASN A 179 41.23 -9.70 53.74
CA ASN A 179 40.52 -9.82 52.46
C ASN A 179 40.93 -11.10 51.72
N ASN A 180 40.96 -12.21 52.47
CA ASN A 180 41.28 -13.55 52.00
C ASN A 180 42.74 -13.80 51.56
N ASN A 181 43.62 -12.79 51.64
CA ASN A 181 45.06 -12.96 51.40
C ASN A 181 45.77 -13.28 52.71
N LEU A 182 46.64 -14.31 52.70
CA LEU A 182 47.51 -14.59 53.85
C LEU A 182 48.40 -13.38 54.08
N PHE A 183 48.21 -12.74 55.22
CA PHE A 183 48.88 -11.52 55.58
C PHE A 183 50.09 -11.83 56.48
N ALA A 184 49.91 -12.64 57.52
CA ALA A 184 50.97 -13.00 58.44
C ALA A 184 50.78 -14.39 59.04
N SER A 185 51.89 -15.00 59.44
CA SER A 185 51.92 -16.24 60.21
C SER A 185 52.77 -16.05 61.45
N TYR A 186 52.24 -16.49 62.60
CA TYR A 186 52.87 -16.35 63.91
C TYR A 186 52.91 -17.71 64.62
N ILE A 187 53.94 -18.00 65.41
CA ILE A 187 54.01 -19.23 66.21
C ILE A 187 53.64 -18.92 67.66
N ASP A 188 52.43 -19.30 68.05
CA ASP A 188 51.90 -19.18 69.40
C ASP A 188 52.31 -20.37 70.29
N ALA A 189 53.62 -20.55 70.47
CA ALA A 189 54.18 -21.62 71.29
C ALA A 189 53.77 -21.50 72.76
N SER A 190 53.60 -20.27 73.25
CA SER A 190 53.21 -19.96 74.62
C SER A 190 51.71 -20.11 74.89
N LYS A 191 50.90 -20.43 73.87
CA LYS A 191 49.44 -20.49 73.96
C LYS A 191 48.84 -19.20 74.53
N THR A 192 49.35 -18.07 74.07
CA THR A 192 48.91 -16.73 74.47
C THR A 192 47.58 -16.37 73.80
N TYR A 193 47.36 -16.82 72.56
CA TYR A 193 46.17 -16.51 71.77
C TYR A 193 45.19 -17.69 71.74
N VAL A 194 44.92 -18.28 72.91
CA VAL A 194 43.91 -19.35 73.08
C VAL A 194 42.99 -19.03 74.24
N GLY A 195 41.72 -19.39 74.11
CA GLY A 195 40.76 -19.31 75.20
C GLY A 195 40.76 -20.55 76.08
N LYS A 196 40.05 -20.45 77.20
CA LYS A 196 39.79 -21.55 78.11
C LYS A 196 38.31 -21.96 78.01
N ALA A 197 38.04 -23.26 78.03
CA ALA A 197 36.67 -23.76 78.06
C ALA A 197 35.89 -23.14 79.25
N GLY A 198 34.68 -22.64 78.99
CA GLY A 198 33.86 -21.93 79.96
C GLY A 198 34.31 -20.50 80.28
N SER A 199 35.34 -19.97 79.61
CA SER A 199 35.78 -18.58 79.75
C SER A 199 35.55 -17.82 78.43
N PRO A 200 34.83 -16.70 78.43
CA PRO A 200 34.46 -16.02 77.20
C PRO A 200 35.65 -15.42 76.44
N ILE A 201 35.53 -15.41 75.12
CA ILE A 201 36.37 -14.63 74.20
C ILE A 201 35.68 -13.29 73.98
N TYR A 202 36.39 -12.19 74.21
CA TYR A 202 35.83 -10.86 74.01
C TYR A 202 36.26 -10.26 72.68
N ILE A 203 35.34 -9.56 72.02
CA ILE A 203 35.55 -8.85 70.77
C ILE A 203 35.25 -7.36 71.00
N PHE A 204 36.20 -6.49 70.66
CA PHE A 204 36.14 -5.03 70.89
C PHE A 204 35.80 -4.66 72.33
N ARG A 205 36.65 -5.04 73.30
CA ARG A 205 36.50 -4.65 74.71
C ARG A 205 37.44 -3.53 75.13
N ASP A 206 37.05 -2.78 76.16
CA ASP A 206 37.90 -1.78 76.83
C ASP A 206 38.95 -2.43 77.74
N ASP A 207 39.99 -1.66 78.10
CA ASP A 207 40.96 -2.04 79.11
C ASP A 207 40.48 -1.66 80.53
N ASN A 208 40.89 -2.44 81.54
CA ASN A 208 40.52 -2.22 82.94
C ASN A 208 41.37 -1.12 83.60
N VAL A 209 42.47 -0.68 82.97
CA VAL A 209 43.47 0.20 83.60
C VAL A 209 43.41 1.64 83.06
N GLU A 210 43.08 1.84 81.78
CA GLU A 210 43.02 3.16 81.14
C GLU A 210 41.57 3.62 80.86
N THR A 211 41.35 4.94 80.82
CA THR A 211 40.00 5.52 80.61
C THR A 211 39.63 5.62 79.13
N CYS A 212 38.82 4.65 78.69
CA CYS A 212 38.15 4.63 77.40
C CYS A 212 39.11 4.51 76.20
N GLU A 213 39.78 3.36 76.09
CA GLU A 213 40.61 2.98 74.94
C GLU A 213 39.81 2.23 73.86
N SER A 214 38.52 1.97 74.09
CA SER A 214 37.66 1.24 73.16
C SER A 214 37.42 1.98 71.84
N GLY A 215 37.53 1.25 70.74
CA GLY A 215 37.08 1.68 69.41
C GLY A 215 35.71 1.09 69.08
N GLU A 216 35.08 1.61 68.02
CA GLU A 216 33.76 1.21 67.55
C GLU A 216 33.86 0.52 66.19
N ALA A 217 33.06 -0.53 65.96
CA ALA A 217 33.01 -1.22 64.68
C ALA A 217 31.62 -1.79 64.36
N ASN A 218 31.30 -1.85 63.07
CA ASN A 218 30.12 -2.47 62.50
C ASN A 218 30.45 -3.87 61.99
N PHE A 219 29.82 -4.91 62.54
CA PHE A 219 30.01 -6.29 62.10
C PHE A 219 28.98 -6.71 61.05
N ALA A 220 29.48 -7.20 59.93
CA ALA A 220 28.71 -7.80 58.84
C ALA A 220 28.66 -9.33 58.89
N TYR A 221 29.69 -9.94 59.48
CA TYR A 221 29.82 -11.38 59.72
C TYR A 221 30.74 -11.59 60.91
N LEU A 222 30.41 -12.55 61.79
CA LEU A 222 31.28 -12.99 62.88
C LEU A 222 31.03 -14.48 63.13
N ALA A 223 32.05 -15.31 62.99
CA ALA A 223 31.95 -16.74 63.22
C ALA A 223 33.17 -17.27 63.97
N PHE A 224 32.92 -18.28 64.80
CA PHE A 224 33.93 -19.03 65.55
C PHE A 224 33.82 -20.50 65.15
N HIS A 225 34.95 -21.11 64.81
CA HIS A 225 35.05 -22.52 64.42
C HIS A 225 36.11 -23.20 65.28
N GLY A 226 35.80 -24.36 65.85
CA GLY A 226 36.75 -25.18 66.63
C GLY A 226 37.73 -26.00 65.78
N LYS A 227 38.16 -25.47 64.63
CA LYS A 227 39.14 -26.12 63.75
C LYS A 227 40.02 -25.10 63.02
N TYR A 228 41.24 -25.51 62.69
CA TYR A 228 42.13 -24.78 61.79
C TYR A 228 41.59 -24.82 60.36
N PHE A 229 41.72 -23.71 59.62
CA PHE A 229 41.39 -23.61 58.21
C PHE A 229 42.70 -23.42 57.42
N SER A 230 42.95 -24.31 56.46
CA SER A 230 43.98 -24.09 55.45
C SER A 230 43.64 -22.88 54.57
N GLN A 231 44.62 -22.28 53.87
CA GLN A 231 44.37 -21.20 52.89
C GLN A 231 43.26 -21.57 51.89
N ALA A 232 43.19 -22.84 51.46
CA ALA A 232 42.14 -23.30 50.55
C ALA A 232 40.75 -23.25 51.20
N GLU A 233 40.63 -23.58 52.49
CA GLU A 233 39.38 -23.48 53.24
C GLU A 233 39.02 -22.01 53.54
N VAL A 234 40.00 -21.16 53.83
CA VAL A 234 39.80 -19.72 53.97
C VAL A 234 39.25 -19.14 52.66
N ASN A 235 39.89 -19.44 51.52
CA ASN A 235 39.40 -19.04 50.19
C ASN A 235 37.97 -19.51 49.93
N LYS A 236 37.68 -20.76 50.29
CA LYS A 236 36.37 -21.38 50.10
C LYS A 236 35.28 -20.72 50.97
N SER A 237 35.62 -20.34 52.20
CA SER A 237 34.71 -19.63 53.12
C SER A 237 34.52 -18.16 52.74
N ALA A 238 35.55 -17.48 52.23
CA ALA A 238 35.48 -16.07 51.83
C ALA A 238 34.44 -15.82 50.74
N SER A 239 34.32 -16.72 49.74
CA SER A 239 33.28 -16.61 48.72
C SER A 239 31.87 -16.72 49.29
N GLU A 240 31.68 -17.50 50.35
CA GLU A 240 30.37 -17.67 51.01
C GLU A 240 30.04 -16.46 51.88
N ILE A 241 31.01 -15.97 52.66
CA ILE A 241 30.87 -14.74 53.47
C ILE A 241 30.56 -13.53 52.57
N CYS A 242 31.25 -13.41 51.44
CA CYS A 242 31.01 -12.34 50.47
C CYS A 242 29.63 -12.44 49.81
N PHE A 243 29.16 -13.66 49.50
CA PHE A 243 27.81 -13.88 49.03
C PHE A 243 26.78 -13.46 50.08
N GLU A 244 26.91 -13.96 51.32
CA GLU A 244 26.02 -13.68 52.45
C GLU A 244 25.93 -12.19 52.80
N ALA A 245 27.06 -11.50 52.80
CA ALA A 245 27.11 -10.06 53.04
C ALA A 245 26.45 -9.22 51.93
N SER A 246 26.22 -9.81 50.74
CA SER A 246 25.70 -9.13 49.54
C SER A 246 24.25 -9.50 49.19
N ILE A 247 23.60 -10.44 49.90
CA ILE A 247 22.30 -11.04 49.51
C ILE A 247 21.16 -10.02 49.35
N ASN A 248 21.23 -8.87 50.02
CA ASN A 248 20.18 -7.85 49.93
C ASN A 248 20.46 -6.75 48.87
N ALA A 249 21.64 -6.76 48.23
CA ALA A 249 22.09 -5.79 47.22
C ALA A 249 21.65 -6.18 45.82
N TYR A 250 20.86 -5.30 45.17
CA TYR A 250 20.53 -5.47 43.77
C TYR A 250 20.75 -4.18 42.96
N PRO A 251 21.50 -4.24 41.85
CA PRO A 251 21.50 -3.17 40.85
C PRO A 251 20.07 -3.06 40.29
N ASP A 252 19.52 -1.86 40.24
CA ASP A 252 18.26 -1.61 39.52
C ASP A 252 18.21 -0.21 38.93
N PHE A 253 17.37 -0.04 37.92
CA PHE A 253 17.20 1.24 37.24
C PHE A 253 15.87 1.31 36.50
N ALA A 254 15.32 2.51 36.36
CA ALA A 254 14.15 2.76 35.53
C ALA A 254 14.57 3.25 34.14
N ILE A 255 13.85 2.80 33.11
CA ILE A 255 13.94 3.33 31.74
C ILE A 255 12.65 4.09 31.45
N THR A 256 12.74 5.38 31.11
CA THR A 256 11.58 6.23 30.82
C THR A 256 11.78 7.03 29.53
N PRO A 257 10.85 6.98 28.56
CA PRO A 257 9.71 6.06 28.48
C PRO A 257 10.16 4.63 28.15
N GLY A 258 9.40 3.62 28.60
CA GLY A 258 9.76 2.21 28.40
C GLY A 258 9.73 1.70 26.95
N ALA A 259 9.05 2.43 26.06
CA ALA A 259 9.05 2.16 24.62
C ALA A 259 8.83 3.45 23.84
N VAL A 260 9.47 3.56 22.67
CA VAL A 260 9.69 4.84 22.01
C VAL A 260 9.51 4.74 20.51
N CYS A 261 8.83 5.74 19.94
CA CYS A 261 8.62 5.87 18.50
C CYS A 261 9.66 6.77 17.84
N GLY A 262 10.29 6.25 16.78
CA GLY A 262 11.26 6.98 15.94
C GLY A 262 12.71 6.89 16.42
N THR A 263 13.63 7.40 15.61
CA THR A 263 15.10 7.26 15.77
C THR A 263 15.77 8.29 16.68
N ALA A 264 15.00 9.20 17.31
CA ALA A 264 15.60 10.34 18.03
C ALA A 264 14.73 10.85 19.17
N LYS A 265 14.32 9.99 20.09
CA LYS A 265 13.78 10.43 21.37
C LYS A 265 14.73 10.04 22.48
N GLN A 266 14.99 11.02 23.34
CA GLN A 266 15.81 10.92 24.52
C GLN A 266 15.17 9.92 25.48
N VAL A 267 15.89 8.85 25.79
CA VAL A 267 15.51 7.85 26.79
C VAL A 267 16.26 8.17 28.07
N GLU A 268 15.53 8.40 29.15
CA GLU A 268 16.13 8.55 30.48
C GLU A 268 16.34 7.16 31.11
N VAL A 269 17.57 6.89 31.54
CA VAL A 269 17.91 5.75 32.40
C VAL A 269 18.32 6.28 33.76
N LYS A 270 17.51 6.00 34.78
CA LYS A 270 17.72 6.48 36.15
C LYS A 270 17.99 5.30 37.08
N TYR A 271 19.12 5.31 37.80
CA TYR A 271 19.40 4.31 38.82
C TYR A 271 18.35 4.35 39.94
N THR A 272 17.83 3.17 40.29
CA THR A 272 16.82 2.96 41.35
C THR A 272 17.20 1.84 42.30
N GLY A 273 18.38 1.23 42.09
CA GLY A 273 18.90 0.18 42.95
C GLY A 273 19.30 0.71 44.33
N SER A 274 19.60 -0.20 45.22
CA SER A 274 19.87 0.14 46.61
C SER A 274 21.35 0.39 46.92
N ILE A 275 22.28 0.01 46.02
CA ILE A 275 23.74 0.10 46.16
C ILE A 275 24.22 1.57 46.15
N PRO A 276 25.02 2.01 47.14
CA PRO A 276 25.46 3.39 47.33
C PRO A 276 26.45 3.83 46.26
N ALA A 277 26.72 5.13 46.25
CA ALA A 277 27.54 5.75 45.23
C ALA A 277 28.97 5.19 45.11
N PRO A 278 29.58 5.29 43.91
CA PRO A 278 30.98 4.99 43.69
C PRO A 278 31.88 5.66 44.73
N GLY A 279 32.91 4.94 45.20
CA GLY A 279 33.78 5.37 46.31
C GLY A 279 33.44 4.74 47.68
N THR A 280 32.42 3.87 47.72
CA THR A 280 32.04 3.08 48.92
C THR A 280 32.50 1.63 48.87
N GLY A 281 33.44 1.29 47.97
CA GLY A 281 33.90 -0.07 47.73
C GLY A 281 33.21 -0.81 46.58
N TYR A 282 32.49 -0.10 45.70
CA TYR A 282 31.77 -0.67 44.54
C TYR A 282 32.08 0.08 43.25
N ASP A 283 32.23 -0.67 42.16
CA ASP A 283 32.45 -0.18 40.80
C ASP A 283 31.19 -0.36 39.94
N PHE A 284 30.71 0.72 39.29
CA PHE A 284 29.52 0.72 38.44
C PHE A 284 29.92 0.77 36.96
N LYS A 285 29.39 -0.14 36.16
CA LYS A 285 29.62 -0.20 34.71
C LYS A 285 28.31 -0.36 33.96
N TRP A 286 28.05 0.57 33.05
CA TRP A 286 26.89 0.54 32.16
C TRP A 286 27.28 0.03 30.77
N ASP A 287 26.39 -0.77 30.18
CA ASP A 287 26.38 -1.12 28.77
C ASP A 287 25.05 -0.64 28.16
N TRP A 288 25.16 0.17 27.12
CA TRP A 288 24.03 0.84 26.47
C TRP A 288 23.61 0.17 25.15
N ASP A 289 24.19 -0.98 24.80
CA ASP A 289 23.84 -1.72 23.57
C ASP A 289 23.88 -0.82 22.31
N GLY A 290 25.00 -0.11 22.17
CA GLY A 290 25.28 0.79 21.05
C GLY A 290 24.61 2.17 21.09
N ALA A 291 23.98 2.56 22.22
CA ALA A 291 23.43 3.91 22.35
C ALA A 291 24.53 4.99 22.40
N GLN A 292 24.23 6.15 21.81
CA GLN A 292 24.96 7.37 22.09
C GLN A 292 24.47 7.95 23.43
N VAL A 293 25.41 8.25 24.34
CA VAL A 293 25.13 8.98 25.58
C VAL A 293 25.07 10.47 25.26
N ILE A 294 23.90 11.08 25.43
CA ILE A 294 23.68 12.52 25.21
C ILE A 294 24.12 13.31 26.45
N SER A 295 23.76 12.84 27.64
CA SER A 295 24.14 13.43 28.92
C SER A 295 24.07 12.40 30.05
N GLY A 296 24.75 12.68 31.17
CA GLY A 296 24.77 11.83 32.35
C GLY A 296 26.19 11.43 32.76
N SER A 297 26.37 11.06 34.03
CA SER A 297 27.63 10.55 34.56
C SER A 297 27.40 9.69 35.82
N GLY A 298 28.38 8.89 36.22
CA GLY A 298 28.31 8.06 37.42
C GLY A 298 27.11 7.11 37.43
N MET A 299 26.23 7.25 38.42
CA MET A 299 25.02 6.43 38.56
C MET A 299 23.85 6.89 37.68
N GLY A 300 23.98 8.03 37.00
CA GLY A 300 22.90 8.65 36.23
C GLY A 300 22.14 9.73 37.01
N PRO A 301 21.01 10.22 36.46
CA PRO A 301 20.36 9.71 35.26
C PRO A 301 21.17 9.94 33.98
N TYR A 302 21.02 9.03 33.04
CA TYR A 302 21.58 9.13 31.69
C TYR A 302 20.47 9.44 30.69
N VAL A 303 20.81 10.20 29.66
CA VAL A 303 19.95 10.41 28.50
C VAL A 303 20.61 9.77 27.29
N LEU A 304 19.91 8.82 26.67
CA LEU A 304 20.44 7.96 25.61
C LEU A 304 19.67 8.13 24.30
N SER A 305 20.34 7.85 23.17
CA SER A 305 19.72 7.72 21.86
C SER A 305 20.33 6.59 21.03
N TRP A 306 19.51 5.83 20.32
CA TRP A 306 19.94 4.80 19.37
C TRP A 306 19.67 5.24 17.93
N ALA A 307 20.64 5.05 17.04
CA ALA A 307 20.51 5.42 15.63
C ALA A 307 19.55 4.51 14.84
N THR A 308 19.36 3.27 15.29
CA THR A 308 18.51 2.27 14.64
C THR A 308 17.46 1.71 15.59
N GLY A 309 16.30 1.34 15.06
CA GLY A 309 15.22 0.67 15.81
C GLY A 309 15.60 -0.74 16.28
N GLY A 310 14.70 -1.39 17.02
CA GLY A 310 14.86 -2.74 17.56
C GLY A 310 14.80 -2.81 19.08
N THR A 311 14.82 -4.04 19.61
CA THR A 311 14.91 -4.29 21.05
C THR A 311 16.35 -4.09 21.51
N ARG A 312 16.55 -3.21 22.48
CA ARG A 312 17.86 -2.89 23.09
C ARG A 312 17.93 -3.39 24.52
N ASN A 313 19.10 -3.88 24.92
CA ASN A 313 19.37 -4.29 26.30
C ASN A 313 20.23 -3.23 26.99
N VAL A 314 19.65 -2.47 27.92
CA VAL A 314 20.44 -1.65 28.84
C VAL A 314 20.89 -2.54 29.99
N THR A 315 22.19 -2.61 30.25
CA THR A 315 22.77 -3.47 31.29
C THR A 315 23.57 -2.66 32.29
N LEU A 316 23.30 -2.87 33.58
CA LEU A 316 24.08 -2.36 34.69
C LEU A 316 24.83 -3.52 35.37
N THR A 317 26.15 -3.42 35.42
CA THR A 317 27.02 -4.31 36.19
C THR A 317 27.64 -3.54 37.35
N ILE A 318 27.49 -4.06 38.57
CA ILE A 318 28.13 -3.50 39.77
C ILE A 318 29.05 -4.56 40.38
N THR A 319 30.31 -4.20 40.65
CA THR A 319 31.31 -5.12 41.21
C THR A 319 31.79 -4.63 42.57
N SER A 320 31.81 -5.51 43.58
CA SER A 320 32.42 -5.20 44.89
C SER A 320 33.95 -5.23 44.78
N GLN A 321 34.63 -4.19 45.26
CA GLN A 321 36.10 -4.12 45.27
C GLN A 321 36.73 -5.10 46.26
N ALA A 322 36.02 -5.45 47.34
CA ALA A 322 36.51 -6.39 48.35
C ALA A 322 36.29 -7.87 47.98
N CYS A 323 35.16 -8.15 47.31
CA CYS A 323 34.72 -9.52 47.03
C CYS A 323 34.86 -9.92 45.55
N GLY A 324 35.05 -8.96 44.65
CA GLY A 324 35.25 -9.19 43.20
C GLY A 324 34.04 -9.74 42.46
N ASN A 325 32.91 -10.00 43.15
CA ASN A 325 31.68 -10.51 42.54
C ASN A 325 30.92 -9.39 41.83
N ALA A 326 30.56 -9.63 40.57
CA ALA A 326 29.73 -8.75 39.77
C ALA A 326 28.25 -9.14 39.90
N ILE A 327 27.40 -8.14 40.17
CA ILE A 327 25.95 -8.27 40.14
C ILE A 327 25.45 -7.53 38.90
N VAL A 328 24.57 -8.16 38.13
CA VAL A 328 24.10 -7.65 36.83
C VAL A 328 22.58 -7.52 36.84
N ASN A 329 22.08 -6.39 36.35
CA ASN A 329 20.67 -6.23 35.99
C ASN A 329 20.58 -5.69 34.55
N SER A 330 19.67 -6.27 33.76
CA SER A 330 19.44 -5.90 32.36
C SER A 330 17.96 -5.66 32.14
N LYS A 331 17.61 -4.51 31.55
CA LYS A 331 16.25 -4.16 31.15
C LYS A 331 16.18 -3.88 29.66
N LYS A 332 15.06 -4.27 29.05
CA LYS A 332 14.80 -4.08 27.63
C LYS A 332 14.08 -2.77 27.39
N ILE A 333 14.46 -2.09 26.32
CA ILE A 333 13.69 -1.00 25.71
C ILE A 333 13.47 -1.34 24.24
N VAL A 334 12.27 -1.09 23.73
CA VAL A 334 11.96 -1.31 22.32
C VAL A 334 11.86 0.03 21.60
N MET A 335 12.74 0.20 20.62
CA MET A 335 12.73 1.33 19.69
C MET A 335 11.92 0.90 18.46
N SER A 336 10.67 1.33 18.37
CA SER A 336 9.81 0.95 17.25
C SER A 336 9.74 2.03 16.18
N ASN A 337 9.86 1.61 14.92
CA ASN A 337 9.74 2.50 13.77
C ASN A 337 9.01 1.74 12.63
N PRO A 338 7.67 1.60 12.72
CA PRO A 338 6.93 0.84 11.73
C PRO A 338 7.13 1.44 10.34
N LYS A 339 7.61 0.62 9.42
CA LYS A 339 7.74 0.92 8.00
C LYS A 339 6.43 0.56 7.30
N LEU A 340 5.93 1.48 6.48
CA LEU A 340 4.73 1.31 5.68
C LEU A 340 5.11 1.25 4.20
N THR A 341 4.62 0.24 3.50
CA THR A 341 4.55 0.20 2.04
C THR A 341 3.10 0.05 1.60
N ALA A 342 2.75 0.67 0.48
CA ALA A 342 1.41 0.61 -0.08
C ALA A 342 1.45 0.21 -1.56
N GLU A 343 0.58 -0.72 -1.94
CA GLU A 343 0.29 -1.09 -3.31
C GLU A 343 -1.10 -0.59 -3.68
N VAL A 344 -1.22 0.08 -4.82
CA VAL A 344 -2.49 0.67 -5.28
C VAL A 344 -2.88 0.05 -6.61
N ALA A 345 -4.05 -0.59 -6.63
CA ALA A 345 -4.70 -1.03 -7.85
C ALA A 345 -5.76 0.02 -8.24
N SER A 346 -5.69 0.47 -9.50
CA SER A 346 -6.65 1.43 -10.03
C SER A 346 -8.06 0.84 -10.10
N GLY A 347 -9.07 1.71 -9.99
CA GLY A 347 -10.41 1.37 -10.44
C GLY A 347 -10.45 1.16 -11.95
N SER A 348 -11.44 0.44 -12.44
CA SER A 348 -11.59 0.16 -13.87
C SER A 348 -13.06 0.04 -14.26
N CYS A 349 -13.33 0.08 -15.56
CA CYS A 349 -14.67 -0.17 -16.10
C CYS A 349 -15.28 -1.48 -15.60
N ASP A 350 -14.46 -2.50 -15.31
CA ASP A 350 -14.94 -3.83 -14.90
C ASP A 350 -15.06 -3.96 -13.36
N THR A 351 -14.19 -3.28 -12.60
CA THR A 351 -14.09 -3.46 -11.13
C THR A 351 -14.78 -2.36 -10.31
N GLY A 352 -15.25 -1.30 -10.95
CA GLY A 352 -15.87 -0.13 -10.30
C GLY A 352 -14.99 1.11 -10.30
N THR A 353 -15.58 2.23 -9.88
CA THR A 353 -14.93 3.54 -9.79
C THR A 353 -13.88 3.62 -8.69
N ASP A 354 -13.96 2.75 -7.70
CA ASP A 354 -13.05 2.71 -6.57
C ASP A 354 -11.83 1.85 -6.87
N GLY A 355 -10.65 2.35 -6.51
CA GLY A 355 -9.44 1.55 -6.48
C GLY A 355 -9.30 0.78 -5.16
N THR A 356 -8.28 -0.07 -5.10
CA THR A 356 -7.95 -0.84 -3.91
C THR A 356 -6.55 -0.46 -3.44
N ILE A 357 -6.41 -0.15 -2.15
CA ILE A 357 -5.14 0.13 -1.50
C ILE A 357 -4.81 -1.02 -0.54
N THR A 358 -3.70 -1.69 -0.77
CA THR A 358 -3.20 -2.77 0.10
C THR A 358 -1.95 -2.29 0.82
N LEU A 359 -2.00 -2.28 2.15
CA LEU A 359 -0.91 -1.81 3.00
C LEU A 359 -0.11 -3.00 3.53
N THR A 360 1.20 -2.83 3.66
CA THR A 360 2.08 -3.79 4.32
C THR A 360 2.95 -3.06 5.33
N ALA A 361 3.02 -3.63 6.53
CA ALA A 361 3.78 -3.10 7.65
C ALA A 361 4.99 -3.98 7.97
N ALA A 362 6.11 -3.35 8.32
CA ALA A 362 7.32 -4.01 8.79
C ALA A 362 8.00 -3.16 9.87
N GLU A 363 9.05 -3.68 10.51
CA GLU A 363 9.95 -2.92 11.40
C GLU A 363 9.30 -2.28 12.65
N GLY A 364 8.03 -2.56 12.92
CA GLY A 364 7.33 -2.18 14.16
C GLY A 364 6.94 -3.38 15.02
N ILE A 365 6.19 -3.12 16.09
CA ILE A 365 5.75 -4.16 17.03
C ILE A 365 4.34 -4.65 16.64
N SER A 366 4.21 -5.95 16.41
CA SER A 366 2.92 -6.59 16.11
C SER A 366 2.02 -6.65 17.37
N PRO A 367 0.68 -6.56 17.25
CA PRO A 367 -0.11 -6.45 16.02
C PRO A 367 -0.16 -5.04 15.40
N TYR A 368 -0.18 -4.99 14.07
CA TYR A 368 -0.39 -3.75 13.32
C TYR A 368 -1.88 -3.42 13.17
N ARG A 369 -2.16 -2.12 13.08
CA ARG A 369 -3.45 -1.53 12.71
C ARG A 369 -3.25 -0.55 11.57
N TYR A 370 -4.19 -0.49 10.65
CA TYR A 370 -4.12 0.29 9.42
C TYR A 370 -5.22 1.34 9.35
N SER A 371 -4.97 2.47 8.70
CA SER A 371 -5.95 3.55 8.54
C SER A 371 -5.71 4.32 7.24
N ILE A 372 -6.76 4.90 6.68
CA ILE A 372 -6.70 5.82 5.53
C ILE A 372 -7.01 7.28 5.91
N ASP A 373 -7.38 7.53 7.18
CA ASP A 373 -7.85 8.82 7.67
C ASP A 373 -7.13 9.31 8.95
N SER A 374 -6.15 8.54 9.44
CA SER A 374 -5.42 8.75 10.71
C SER A 374 -6.24 8.63 12.00
N VAL A 375 -7.54 8.35 11.90
CA VAL A 375 -8.47 8.34 13.03
C VAL A 375 -8.97 6.92 13.28
N ASN A 376 -9.53 6.29 12.25
CA ASN A 376 -10.13 4.97 12.32
C ASN A 376 -9.09 3.92 11.93
N TYR A 377 -8.60 3.19 12.93
CA TYR A 377 -7.60 2.12 12.77
C TYR A 377 -8.27 0.74 12.83
N GLN A 378 -7.98 -0.11 11.84
CA GLN A 378 -8.54 -1.45 11.70
C GLN A 378 -7.46 -2.52 11.52
N ALA A 379 -7.79 -3.79 11.73
CA ALA A 379 -6.83 -4.90 11.57
C ALA A 379 -6.58 -5.26 10.10
N THR A 380 -7.57 -5.06 9.23
CA THR A 380 -7.49 -5.34 7.79
C THR A 380 -6.61 -4.31 7.09
N ASN A 381 -5.74 -4.78 6.21
CA ASN A 381 -4.76 -3.95 5.50
C ASN A 381 -5.22 -3.53 4.10
N VAL A 382 -6.46 -3.86 3.72
CA VAL A 382 -7.04 -3.54 2.41
C VAL A 382 -8.14 -2.51 2.55
N PHE A 383 -8.10 -1.47 1.72
CA PHE A 383 -9.09 -0.39 1.66
C PHE A 383 -9.62 -0.24 0.24
N ARG A 384 -10.93 -0.03 0.09
CA ARG A 384 -11.53 0.49 -1.14
C ARG A 384 -11.75 1.98 -0.99
N ALA A 385 -11.33 2.73 -2.00
CA ALA A 385 -11.42 4.18 -1.97
C ALA A 385 -11.67 4.76 -3.37
N PRO A 386 -12.47 5.83 -3.49
CA PRO A 386 -12.64 6.56 -4.75
C PRO A 386 -11.32 7.10 -5.33
N VAL A 387 -11.39 7.62 -6.55
CA VAL A 387 -10.25 8.32 -7.17
C VAL A 387 -9.86 9.52 -6.33
N GLY A 388 -8.57 9.62 -5.99
CA GLY A 388 -8.08 10.69 -5.15
C GLY A 388 -6.71 10.44 -4.54
N LYS A 389 -6.19 11.47 -3.88
CA LYS A 389 -4.96 11.39 -3.10
C LYS A 389 -5.30 11.09 -1.65
N TYR A 390 -4.70 10.05 -1.11
CA TYR A 390 -4.88 9.63 0.28
C TYR A 390 -3.55 9.63 1.00
N ARG A 391 -3.61 9.84 2.31
CA ARG A 391 -2.49 9.56 3.21
C ARG A 391 -2.88 8.37 4.05
N VAL A 392 -2.19 7.26 3.85
CA VAL A 392 -2.42 6.00 4.57
C VAL A 392 -1.48 5.88 5.75
N TYR A 393 -1.89 5.14 6.76
CA TYR A 393 -1.19 5.02 8.03
C TYR A 393 -1.14 3.57 8.50
N VAL A 394 -0.05 3.25 9.18
CA VAL A 394 0.06 2.07 10.04
C VAL A 394 0.37 2.53 11.45
N LYS A 395 -0.24 1.86 12.42
CA LYS A 395 0.05 1.96 13.85
C LYS A 395 0.46 0.58 14.36
N ASP A 396 1.53 0.52 15.10
CA ASP A 396 1.99 -0.70 15.76
C ASP A 396 1.44 -0.84 17.19
N ASP A 397 1.73 -1.93 17.90
CA ASP A 397 1.20 -2.18 19.25
C ASP A 397 1.70 -1.17 20.30
N ASN A 398 2.86 -0.56 20.06
CA ASN A 398 3.40 0.51 20.89
C ASN A 398 2.85 1.90 20.55
N GLY A 399 1.89 1.98 19.63
CA GLY A 399 1.23 3.23 19.25
C GLY A 399 2.03 4.11 18.30
N CYS A 400 3.13 3.62 17.74
CA CYS A 400 3.93 4.34 16.76
C CYS A 400 3.23 4.39 15.42
N VAL A 401 3.11 5.59 14.84
CA VAL A 401 2.38 5.82 13.59
C VAL A 401 3.33 6.28 12.50
N THR A 402 3.25 5.62 11.35
CA THR A 402 3.92 6.03 10.11
C THR A 402 2.88 6.17 9.01
N GLY A 403 3.04 7.18 8.15
CA GLY A 403 2.12 7.41 7.05
C GLY A 403 2.80 7.70 5.72
N GLN A 404 2.14 7.32 4.64
CA GLN A 404 2.61 7.43 3.26
C GLN A 404 1.50 8.04 2.39
N ASN A 405 1.88 8.88 1.43
CA ASN A 405 0.93 9.38 0.43
C ASN A 405 0.77 8.35 -0.70
N VAL A 406 -0.47 8.11 -1.11
CA VAL A 406 -0.84 7.26 -2.23
C VAL A 406 -1.85 7.98 -3.13
N ASN A 407 -1.91 7.60 -4.40
CA ASN A 407 -2.83 8.18 -5.36
C ASN A 407 -3.64 7.06 -6.00
N VAL A 408 -4.95 7.06 -5.77
CA VAL A 408 -5.89 6.14 -6.40
C VAL A 408 -6.31 6.73 -7.74
N THR A 409 -6.06 5.98 -8.80
CA THR A 409 -6.42 6.35 -10.17
C THR A 409 -7.54 5.46 -10.71
N PHE A 410 -8.13 5.90 -11.82
CA PHE A 410 -9.10 5.13 -12.58
C PHE A 410 -8.60 5.00 -14.02
N THR A 411 -8.69 3.79 -14.55
CA THR A 411 -8.30 3.47 -15.92
C THR A 411 -9.51 3.01 -16.70
N SER A 412 -9.82 3.72 -17.78
CA SER A 412 -10.86 3.36 -18.74
C SER A 412 -10.21 2.83 -20.01
N ASP A 413 -10.67 1.68 -20.49
CA ASP A 413 -10.21 1.06 -21.74
C ASP A 413 -11.32 0.95 -22.79
N ILE A 414 -12.50 1.53 -22.52
CA ILE A 414 -13.61 1.51 -23.47
C ILE A 414 -13.26 2.34 -24.72
N THR A 415 -13.59 1.81 -25.88
CA THR A 415 -13.39 2.45 -27.19
C THR A 415 -14.67 2.29 -28.00
N VAL A 416 -15.03 3.31 -28.77
CA VAL A 416 -16.13 3.27 -29.74
C VAL A 416 -15.77 4.20 -30.88
N ASN A 417 -15.73 3.67 -32.10
CA ASN A 417 -15.43 4.42 -33.31
C ASN A 417 -16.41 3.97 -34.40
N THR A 418 -17.24 4.91 -34.82
CA THR A 418 -18.21 4.77 -35.90
C THR A 418 -17.53 4.94 -37.25
N MET A 419 -18.19 4.47 -38.30
CA MET A 419 -17.78 4.74 -39.68
C MET A 419 -17.76 6.25 -39.98
N PRO A 420 -17.01 6.71 -41.01
CA PRO A 420 -17.06 8.09 -41.47
C PRO A 420 -18.47 8.51 -41.92
N ASP A 421 -18.73 9.83 -41.87
CA ASP A 421 -19.94 10.43 -42.41
C ASP A 421 -20.17 10.03 -43.87
N THR A 422 -21.43 9.77 -44.22
CA THR A 422 -21.81 9.26 -45.55
C THR A 422 -23.02 9.99 -46.11
N THR A 423 -23.23 9.85 -47.42
CA THR A 423 -24.39 10.43 -48.13
C THR A 423 -25.13 9.33 -48.89
N LEU A 424 -26.44 9.31 -48.76
CA LEU A 424 -27.36 8.36 -49.39
C LEU A 424 -28.42 9.10 -50.19
N CYS A 425 -29.04 8.43 -51.15
CA CYS A 425 -30.29 8.88 -51.74
C CYS A 425 -31.46 8.52 -50.81
N VAL A 426 -32.52 9.33 -50.83
CA VAL A 426 -33.74 9.02 -50.06
C VAL A 426 -34.25 7.59 -50.33
N GLY A 427 -34.56 6.86 -49.26
CA GLY A 427 -35.02 5.47 -49.32
C GLY A 427 -33.91 4.41 -49.37
N GLN A 428 -32.64 4.81 -49.52
CA GLN A 428 -31.52 3.88 -49.35
C GLN A 428 -31.19 3.68 -47.87
N SER A 429 -30.52 2.56 -47.57
CA SER A 429 -30.08 2.20 -46.24
C SER A 429 -28.57 2.02 -46.17
N VAL A 430 -28.01 2.18 -44.97
CA VAL A 430 -26.59 1.93 -44.67
C VAL A 430 -26.45 1.25 -43.31
N THR A 431 -25.55 0.29 -43.19
CA THR A 431 -25.15 -0.26 -41.89
C THR A 431 -24.19 0.70 -41.20
N LEU A 432 -24.51 1.13 -39.98
CA LEU A 432 -23.65 2.01 -39.18
C LEU A 432 -22.51 1.20 -38.54
N ALA A 433 -21.55 0.78 -39.37
CA ALA A 433 -20.41 -0.04 -38.95
C ALA A 433 -19.64 0.66 -37.82
N THR A 434 -19.39 -0.06 -36.72
CA THR A 434 -18.85 0.51 -35.49
C THR A 434 -17.88 -0.45 -34.81
N ALA A 435 -16.65 -0.01 -34.59
CA ALA A 435 -15.65 -0.75 -33.83
C ALA A 435 -15.70 -0.35 -32.35
N SER A 436 -16.06 -1.27 -31.47
CA SER A 436 -16.12 -1.03 -30.03
C SER A 436 -15.82 -2.29 -29.21
N ASN A 437 -15.22 -2.11 -28.02
CA ASN A 437 -15.13 -3.14 -26.98
C ASN A 437 -16.21 -2.97 -25.89
N GLY A 438 -17.24 -2.15 -26.13
CA GLY A 438 -18.42 -2.04 -25.29
C GLY A 438 -19.22 -3.35 -25.24
N GLN A 439 -20.04 -3.49 -24.19
CA GLN A 439 -20.90 -4.66 -23.97
C GLN A 439 -22.37 -4.38 -24.33
N THR A 440 -22.85 -3.15 -24.11
CA THR A 440 -24.19 -2.73 -24.49
C THR A 440 -24.14 -1.41 -25.26
N PHE A 441 -25.10 -1.21 -26.16
CA PHE A 441 -25.12 -0.09 -27.10
C PHE A 441 -26.50 0.58 -27.10
N SER A 442 -26.50 1.89 -27.31
CA SER A 442 -27.72 2.67 -27.50
C SER A 442 -27.48 3.78 -28.51
N TRP A 443 -28.26 3.78 -29.59
CA TRP A 443 -28.23 4.78 -30.63
C TRP A 443 -29.35 5.80 -30.48
N LEU A 444 -29.03 7.08 -30.67
CA LEU A 444 -29.99 8.17 -30.73
C LEU A 444 -29.70 9.09 -31.93
N PRO A 445 -30.72 9.59 -32.64
CA PRO A 445 -32.15 9.23 -32.50
C PRO A 445 -32.42 7.80 -32.97
N GLN A 446 -33.51 7.18 -32.48
CA GLN A 446 -33.90 5.83 -32.92
C GLN A 446 -34.60 5.84 -34.30
N THR A 447 -35.04 7.01 -34.76
CA THR A 447 -35.77 7.17 -36.02
C THR A 447 -34.94 6.72 -37.21
N GLY A 448 -35.53 5.88 -38.06
CA GLY A 448 -34.87 5.33 -39.24
C GLY A 448 -33.88 4.21 -38.93
N LEU A 449 -33.71 3.77 -37.68
CA LEU A 449 -32.90 2.60 -37.33
C LEU A 449 -33.78 1.34 -37.23
N ASP A 450 -33.27 0.21 -37.67
CA ASP A 450 -33.93 -1.09 -37.49
C ASP A 450 -33.86 -1.58 -36.03
N ASN A 451 -32.72 -1.38 -35.35
CA ASN A 451 -32.50 -1.75 -33.96
C ASN A 451 -31.51 -0.79 -33.28
N ALA A 452 -32.02 0.22 -32.59
CA ALA A 452 -31.21 1.20 -31.87
C ALA A 452 -30.36 0.64 -30.71
N GLY A 453 -30.48 -0.65 -30.36
CA GLY A 453 -29.65 -1.32 -29.35
C GLY A 453 -28.50 -2.17 -29.92
N ALA A 454 -28.40 -2.30 -31.24
CA ALA A 454 -27.33 -3.06 -31.89
C ALA A 454 -26.02 -2.27 -31.97
N LEU A 455 -24.88 -2.96 -32.06
CA LEU A 455 -23.58 -2.34 -32.34
C LEU A 455 -23.58 -1.68 -33.73
N GLU A 456 -24.12 -2.39 -34.73
CA GLU A 456 -24.15 -1.97 -36.14
C GLU A 456 -25.58 -2.02 -36.69
N PRO A 457 -26.45 -1.07 -36.32
CA PRO A 457 -27.81 -1.01 -36.86
C PRO A 457 -27.81 -0.61 -38.34
N VAL A 458 -28.88 -0.98 -39.04
CA VAL A 458 -29.17 -0.48 -40.38
C VAL A 458 -29.99 0.81 -40.27
N ALA A 459 -29.46 1.89 -40.83
CA ALA A 459 -30.09 3.20 -40.89
C ALA A 459 -30.70 3.47 -42.26
N THR A 460 -31.98 3.82 -42.30
CA THR A 460 -32.76 4.27 -43.46
C THR A 460 -33.43 5.61 -43.16
N PRO A 461 -32.66 6.70 -42.91
CA PRO A 461 -33.24 7.99 -42.56
C PRO A 461 -33.96 8.67 -43.76
N GLU A 462 -35.09 9.33 -43.50
CA GLU A 462 -35.81 10.12 -44.52
C GLU A 462 -35.22 11.53 -44.73
N ALA A 463 -34.46 12.02 -43.74
CA ALA A 463 -33.78 13.31 -43.77
C ALA A 463 -32.37 13.17 -43.18
N THR A 464 -31.49 14.12 -43.50
CA THR A 464 -30.12 14.15 -42.96
C THR A 464 -30.15 14.04 -41.43
N THR A 465 -29.57 12.96 -40.90
CA THR A 465 -29.66 12.59 -39.48
C THR A 465 -28.27 12.35 -38.91
N ARG A 466 -28.01 12.89 -37.71
CA ARG A 466 -26.79 12.60 -36.95
C ARG A 466 -27.11 11.55 -35.88
N TYR A 467 -26.56 10.36 -36.03
CA TYR A 467 -26.68 9.28 -35.08
C TYR A 467 -25.52 9.32 -34.07
N ILE A 468 -25.84 9.10 -32.80
CA ILE A 468 -24.91 9.07 -31.67
C ILE A 468 -25.03 7.68 -31.06
N ILE A 469 -23.93 6.93 -31.04
CA ILE A 469 -23.84 5.67 -30.29
C ILE A 469 -23.33 5.97 -28.88
N THR A 470 -23.95 5.35 -27.88
CA THR A 470 -23.40 5.22 -26.54
C THR A 470 -23.05 3.76 -26.29
N ALA A 471 -21.76 3.47 -26.17
CA ALA A 471 -21.24 2.16 -25.77
C ALA A 471 -21.03 2.14 -24.25
N THR A 472 -21.44 1.06 -23.59
CA THR A 472 -21.27 0.86 -22.14
C THR A 472 -20.45 -0.39 -21.88
N LYS A 473 -19.45 -0.31 -21.01
CA LYS A 473 -18.65 -1.44 -20.53
C LYS A 473 -18.56 -1.34 -19.00
N GLY A 474 -19.25 -2.24 -18.30
CA GLY A 474 -19.39 -2.17 -16.83
C GLY A 474 -19.83 -0.79 -16.34
N PHE A 475 -18.95 -0.08 -15.62
CA PHE A 475 -19.21 1.25 -15.04
C PHE A 475 -18.88 2.43 -15.99
N CYS A 476 -18.34 2.16 -17.18
CA CYS A 476 -17.93 3.18 -18.13
C CYS A 476 -18.92 3.34 -19.28
N THR A 477 -19.08 4.57 -19.74
CA THR A 477 -19.77 4.89 -21.01
C THR A 477 -18.86 5.75 -21.88
N GLN A 478 -18.95 5.55 -23.20
CA GLN A 478 -18.25 6.31 -24.22
C GLN A 478 -19.20 6.54 -25.40
N THR A 479 -19.09 7.68 -26.05
CA THR A 479 -19.92 8.02 -27.20
C THR A 479 -19.09 8.32 -28.44
N ASP A 480 -19.70 8.08 -29.59
CA ASP A 480 -19.21 8.56 -30.88
C ASP A 480 -20.39 8.88 -31.82
N THR A 481 -20.14 9.56 -32.93
CA THR A 481 -21.20 10.07 -33.82
C THR A 481 -20.89 9.87 -35.28
N VAL A 482 -21.94 9.58 -36.06
CA VAL A 482 -21.90 9.52 -37.53
C VAL A 482 -23.05 10.35 -38.11
N GLN A 483 -22.75 11.17 -39.13
CA GLN A 483 -23.74 11.91 -39.90
C GLN A 483 -24.08 11.18 -41.19
N VAL A 484 -25.36 10.81 -41.35
CA VAL A 484 -25.91 10.26 -42.58
C VAL A 484 -26.69 11.36 -43.29
N ARG A 485 -26.14 11.86 -44.40
CA ARG A 485 -26.78 12.88 -45.23
C ARG A 485 -27.73 12.22 -46.23
N VAL A 486 -28.93 12.75 -46.36
CA VAL A 486 -29.94 12.23 -47.28
C VAL A 486 -30.14 13.23 -48.41
N SER A 487 -29.79 12.82 -49.62
CA SER A 487 -30.07 13.58 -50.83
C SER A 487 -31.54 13.42 -51.22
N PRO A 488 -32.26 14.52 -51.52
CA PRO A 488 -33.66 14.46 -51.90
C PRO A 488 -33.86 13.65 -53.19
N LYS A 489 -35.09 13.18 -53.39
CA LYS A 489 -35.48 12.52 -54.65
C LYS A 489 -35.23 13.44 -55.83
N ILE A 490 -34.65 12.91 -56.91
CA ILE A 490 -34.44 13.66 -58.15
C ILE A 490 -35.79 13.82 -58.85
N GLU A 491 -36.25 15.06 -58.97
CA GLU A 491 -37.43 15.42 -59.75
C GLU A 491 -36.96 15.95 -61.10
N VAL A 492 -37.30 15.25 -62.18
CA VAL A 492 -36.89 15.63 -63.54
C VAL A 492 -38.01 16.40 -64.21
N ASN A 493 -37.73 17.65 -64.53
CA ASN A 493 -38.52 18.51 -65.39
C ASN A 493 -38.02 18.37 -66.83
N VAL A 494 -38.86 17.82 -67.68
CA VAL A 494 -38.57 17.63 -69.11
C VAL A 494 -39.31 18.66 -69.97
N THR A 495 -38.85 18.88 -71.20
CA THR A 495 -39.59 19.67 -72.21
C THR A 495 -41.06 19.25 -72.23
N PRO A 496 -42.04 20.17 -72.22
CA PRO A 496 -43.45 19.81 -72.28
C PRO A 496 -43.81 19.06 -73.56
N ASP A 497 -44.89 18.28 -73.47
CA ASP A 497 -45.50 17.63 -74.63
C ASP A 497 -45.79 18.66 -75.74
N ALA A 498 -45.45 18.29 -76.97
CA ALA A 498 -45.49 19.22 -78.10
C ALA A 498 -45.94 18.55 -79.40
N ILE A 499 -46.59 19.37 -80.24
CA ILE A 499 -46.85 19.03 -81.63
C ILE A 499 -45.74 19.68 -82.47
N ILE A 500 -44.98 18.88 -83.21
CA ILE A 500 -43.79 19.31 -83.98
C ILE A 500 -43.98 19.10 -85.48
N GLU A 501 -43.28 19.88 -86.31
CA GLU A 501 -43.33 19.72 -87.78
C GLU A 501 -42.53 18.50 -88.25
N TYR A 502 -42.99 17.84 -89.31
CA TYR A 502 -42.35 16.64 -89.87
C TYR A 502 -40.89 16.88 -90.28
N ASN A 503 -39.97 16.04 -89.80
CA ASN A 503 -38.54 16.06 -90.16
C ASN A 503 -37.84 17.41 -89.87
N VAL A 504 -38.28 18.13 -88.85
CA VAL A 504 -37.68 19.39 -88.37
C VAL A 504 -37.00 19.15 -87.00
N PRO A 505 -35.79 19.71 -86.75
CA PRO A 505 -35.14 19.65 -85.45
C PRO A 505 -35.98 20.24 -84.32
N PHE A 506 -36.19 19.46 -83.26
CA PHE A 506 -36.84 19.90 -82.02
C PHE A 506 -35.91 19.69 -80.83
N GLN A 507 -35.64 20.74 -80.05
CA GLN A 507 -34.73 20.70 -78.91
C GLN A 507 -35.45 20.15 -77.68
N LEU A 508 -35.04 18.96 -77.22
CA LEU A 508 -35.41 18.44 -75.91
C LEU A 508 -34.47 18.99 -74.85
N ASN A 509 -34.94 19.00 -73.60
CA ASN A 509 -34.16 19.41 -72.46
C ASN A 509 -34.70 18.74 -71.19
N ALA A 510 -33.79 18.22 -70.38
CA ALA A 510 -34.07 17.74 -69.03
C ALA A 510 -33.36 18.63 -68.00
N ASN A 511 -34.08 18.99 -66.93
CA ASN A 511 -33.59 19.78 -65.80
C ASN A 511 -34.12 19.16 -64.50
N SER A 512 -33.38 19.28 -63.41
CA SER A 512 -33.82 18.93 -62.07
C SER A 512 -33.32 19.96 -61.06
N PRO A 513 -34.16 20.50 -60.16
CA PRO A 513 -33.70 21.42 -59.13
C PRO A 513 -32.78 20.76 -58.09
N GLN A 514 -32.80 19.43 -57.97
CA GLN A 514 -31.95 18.66 -57.06
C GLN A 514 -30.56 18.34 -57.63
N ILE A 515 -30.31 18.61 -58.92
CA ILE A 515 -29.00 18.43 -59.56
C ILE A 515 -28.26 19.76 -59.58
N ILE A 516 -27.23 19.86 -58.76
CA ILE A 516 -26.35 21.05 -58.67
C ILE A 516 -25.19 21.02 -59.66
N ASN A 517 -24.68 19.83 -59.99
CA ASN A 517 -23.54 19.64 -60.88
C ASN A 517 -23.93 18.80 -62.10
N TYR A 518 -24.52 19.46 -63.09
CA TYR A 518 -24.92 18.83 -64.34
C TYR A 518 -23.76 18.23 -65.14
N ALA A 519 -22.51 18.68 -64.92
CA ALA A 519 -21.35 18.15 -65.63
C ALA A 519 -20.95 16.73 -65.16
N ALA A 520 -21.32 16.38 -63.93
CA ALA A 520 -21.09 15.05 -63.35
C ALA A 520 -22.36 14.17 -63.32
N ALA A 521 -23.50 14.70 -63.76
CA ALA A 521 -24.73 13.94 -63.92
C ALA A 521 -24.75 13.21 -65.27
N THR A 522 -25.35 12.03 -65.31
CA THR A 522 -25.56 11.28 -66.55
C THR A 522 -27.01 11.32 -66.98
N PHE A 523 -27.24 11.41 -68.29
CA PHE A 523 -28.56 11.41 -68.92
C PHE A 523 -28.67 10.20 -69.81
N LEU A 524 -29.86 9.60 -69.88
CA LEU A 524 -30.16 8.54 -70.82
C LEU A 524 -31.60 8.70 -71.33
N TRP A 525 -31.73 9.06 -72.60
CA TRP A 525 -33.01 9.16 -73.29
C TRP A 525 -33.35 7.85 -74.00
N THR A 526 -34.57 7.35 -73.80
CA THR A 526 -35.06 6.11 -74.41
C THR A 526 -36.44 6.29 -75.06
N PRO A 527 -36.65 5.81 -76.30
CA PRO A 527 -35.66 5.22 -77.20
C PRO A 527 -34.66 6.28 -77.73
N SER A 528 -33.56 5.86 -78.36
CA SER A 528 -32.59 6.79 -78.98
C SER A 528 -32.98 7.22 -80.39
N ASP A 529 -34.04 6.64 -80.96
CA ASP A 529 -34.46 6.87 -82.34
C ASP A 529 -34.74 8.35 -82.60
N GLY A 530 -34.17 8.88 -83.68
CA GLY A 530 -34.35 10.28 -84.08
C GLY A 530 -33.60 11.31 -83.21
N LEU A 531 -32.89 10.89 -82.15
CA LEU A 531 -32.04 11.79 -81.35
C LEU A 531 -30.64 11.91 -81.93
N ASN A 532 -30.03 13.10 -81.82
CA ASN A 532 -28.63 13.30 -82.19
C ASN A 532 -27.64 12.63 -81.21
N ASP A 533 -27.96 12.62 -79.91
CA ASP A 533 -27.21 11.94 -78.86
C ASP A 533 -28.15 11.66 -77.68
N ALA A 534 -28.39 10.39 -77.35
CA ALA A 534 -29.29 10.02 -76.27
C ALA A 534 -28.69 10.21 -74.86
N ASN A 535 -27.41 10.58 -74.73
CA ASN A 535 -26.71 10.63 -73.44
C ASN A 535 -26.46 12.06 -72.92
N ILE A 536 -27.00 13.06 -73.60
CA ILE A 536 -26.85 14.47 -73.21
C ILE A 536 -28.12 15.04 -72.59
N LYS A 537 -27.93 16.07 -71.78
CA LYS A 537 -29.01 16.81 -71.11
C LYS A 537 -30.06 17.39 -72.07
N SER A 538 -29.61 17.81 -73.26
CA SER A 538 -30.42 18.55 -74.22
C SER A 538 -30.23 18.00 -75.64
N PRO A 539 -30.83 16.85 -75.97
CA PRO A 539 -30.72 16.30 -77.31
C PRO A 539 -31.66 16.98 -78.30
N ILE A 540 -31.34 16.89 -79.58
CA ILE A 540 -32.15 17.35 -80.70
C ILE A 540 -32.84 16.12 -81.29
N ALA A 541 -34.17 16.15 -81.35
CA ALA A 541 -35.00 15.13 -81.97
C ALA A 541 -35.40 15.54 -83.40
N ILE A 542 -35.26 14.63 -84.37
CA ILE A 542 -35.77 14.75 -85.74
C ILE A 542 -36.63 13.52 -86.02
N LEU A 543 -37.94 13.72 -86.09
CA LEU A 543 -38.92 12.63 -86.08
C LEU A 543 -39.72 12.53 -87.39
N ARG A 544 -40.07 11.29 -87.74
CA ARG A 544 -40.95 10.95 -88.87
C ARG A 544 -42.29 10.35 -88.44
N GLU A 545 -42.35 9.80 -87.23
CA GLU A 545 -43.56 9.32 -86.56
C GLU A 545 -43.66 9.88 -85.14
N ASN A 546 -44.84 9.79 -84.52
CA ASN A 546 -45.03 10.19 -83.13
C ASN A 546 -44.09 9.38 -82.21
N GLN A 547 -43.51 10.04 -81.21
CA GLN A 547 -42.54 9.42 -80.32
C GLN A 547 -42.74 9.90 -78.89
N THR A 548 -42.71 8.95 -77.95
CA THR A 548 -42.55 9.22 -76.53
C THR A 548 -41.11 8.94 -76.16
N TYR A 549 -40.47 9.88 -75.45
CA TYR A 549 -39.16 9.68 -74.86
C TYR A 549 -39.27 9.68 -73.34
N THR A 550 -38.54 8.76 -72.70
CA THR A 550 -38.25 8.76 -71.26
C THR A 550 -36.81 9.18 -71.06
N VAL A 551 -36.56 10.11 -70.14
CA VAL A 551 -35.20 10.46 -69.73
C VAL A 551 -34.95 9.96 -68.31
N ASP A 552 -33.91 9.14 -68.15
CA ASP A 552 -33.35 8.78 -66.85
C ASP A 552 -32.16 9.70 -66.55
N VAL A 553 -32.18 10.32 -65.37
CA VAL A 553 -31.14 11.23 -64.92
C VAL A 553 -30.52 10.68 -63.64
N THR A 554 -29.20 10.53 -63.63
CA THR A 554 -28.44 10.10 -62.44
C THR A 554 -27.53 11.24 -61.98
N SER A 555 -27.61 11.61 -60.71
CA SER A 555 -26.73 12.62 -60.12
C SER A 555 -25.28 12.11 -59.95
N ASP A 556 -24.37 13.02 -59.61
CA ASP A 556 -22.99 12.71 -59.24
C ASP A 556 -22.87 11.80 -58.00
N LEU A 557 -23.90 11.79 -57.15
CA LEU A 557 -24.04 10.92 -56.00
C LEU A 557 -24.75 9.59 -56.31
N GLY A 558 -25.12 9.35 -57.57
CA GLY A 558 -25.80 8.11 -57.99
C GLY A 558 -27.32 8.10 -57.78
N CYS A 559 -27.94 9.22 -57.40
CA CYS A 559 -29.40 9.28 -57.22
C CYS A 559 -30.11 9.43 -58.57
N THR A 560 -31.12 8.60 -58.80
CA THR A 560 -31.82 8.53 -60.08
C THR A 560 -33.21 9.18 -60.03
N GLY A 561 -33.62 9.81 -61.13
CA GLY A 561 -34.99 10.26 -61.38
C GLY A 561 -35.33 10.11 -62.85
N SER A 562 -36.62 10.08 -63.18
CA SER A 562 -37.07 9.93 -64.56
C SER A 562 -38.29 10.78 -64.89
N ALA A 563 -38.42 11.14 -66.18
CA ALA A 563 -39.57 11.86 -66.71
C ALA A 563 -39.83 11.49 -68.16
N THR A 564 -41.05 11.74 -68.64
CA THR A 564 -41.49 11.41 -69.99
C THR A 564 -41.97 12.64 -70.75
N VAL A 565 -41.73 12.66 -72.06
CA VAL A 565 -42.24 13.67 -73.00
C VAL A 565 -42.84 12.98 -74.22
N ASN A 566 -44.02 13.44 -74.65
CA ASN A 566 -44.72 12.97 -75.83
C ASN A 566 -44.65 14.01 -76.95
N LEU A 567 -44.09 13.60 -78.09
CA LEU A 567 -44.02 14.41 -79.31
C LEU A 567 -44.94 13.84 -80.39
N SER A 568 -45.87 14.67 -80.87
CA SER A 568 -46.78 14.32 -81.96
C SER A 568 -46.42 15.10 -83.23
N ILE A 569 -46.47 14.45 -84.40
CA ILE A 569 -46.11 15.10 -85.66
C ILE A 569 -47.30 15.79 -86.30
N LYS A 570 -47.10 17.04 -86.70
CA LYS A 570 -48.00 17.81 -87.55
C LYS A 570 -47.70 17.52 -89.02
N ARG A 571 -48.66 16.88 -89.69
CA ARG A 571 -48.65 16.68 -91.15
C ARG A 571 -49.48 17.77 -91.84
N GLN A 572 -49.00 18.27 -92.99
CA GLN A 572 -49.68 19.29 -93.80
C GLN A 572 -50.62 18.63 -94.83
N GLU A 573 -51.89 19.03 -94.80
CA GLU A 573 -52.92 18.60 -95.75
C GLU A 573 -52.71 19.33 -97.08
N SER A 574 -52.57 18.63 -98.20
CA SER A 574 -52.32 19.28 -99.50
C SER A 574 -52.86 18.50 -100.70
N ILE A 575 -53.21 19.25 -101.75
CA ILE A 575 -53.58 18.74 -103.08
C ILE A 575 -52.66 19.42 -104.11
N ALA A 576 -51.93 18.63 -104.87
CA ALA A 576 -51.07 19.07 -105.97
C ALA A 576 -51.54 18.45 -107.29
N ILE A 577 -51.69 19.28 -108.33
CA ILE A 577 -52.04 18.82 -109.67
C ILE A 577 -50.82 18.99 -110.58
N PRO A 578 -50.41 17.94 -111.33
CA PRO A 578 -49.38 18.08 -112.36
C PRO A 578 -49.75 19.18 -113.37
N THR A 579 -48.76 19.96 -113.80
CA THR A 579 -49.00 21.13 -114.67
C THR A 579 -49.11 20.78 -116.15
N ALA A 580 -48.71 19.58 -116.54
CA ALA A 580 -48.88 19.03 -117.88
C ALA A 580 -48.96 17.50 -117.83
N PHE A 581 -49.60 16.89 -118.82
CA PHE A 581 -49.59 15.45 -119.04
C PHE A 581 -49.70 15.13 -120.54
N SER A 582 -49.29 13.93 -120.95
CA SER A 582 -49.12 13.54 -122.35
C SER A 582 -49.65 12.13 -122.62
N PRO A 583 -50.94 11.98 -122.95
CA PRO A 583 -51.55 10.69 -123.25
C PRO A 583 -51.19 10.20 -124.66
N ASN A 584 -49.96 9.72 -124.82
CA ASN A 584 -49.39 9.26 -126.10
C ASN A 584 -49.19 7.73 -126.15
N GLY A 585 -49.53 7.00 -125.09
CA GLY A 585 -49.42 5.55 -125.00
C GLY A 585 -48.01 5.03 -124.69
N ASP A 586 -47.09 5.87 -124.21
CA ASP A 586 -45.74 5.47 -123.77
C ASP A 586 -45.67 4.97 -122.31
N GLY A 587 -46.80 5.06 -121.59
CA GLY A 587 -46.96 4.63 -120.20
C GLY A 587 -46.57 5.68 -119.17
N LYS A 588 -46.17 6.89 -119.58
CA LYS A 588 -45.77 7.99 -118.70
C LYS A 588 -46.70 9.18 -118.87
N ASN A 589 -47.22 9.68 -117.75
CA ASN A 589 -48.13 10.83 -117.73
C ASN A 589 -49.36 10.65 -118.65
N GLU A 590 -49.87 9.42 -118.74
CA GLU A 590 -51.06 9.07 -119.54
C GLU A 590 -52.36 9.63 -118.95
N VAL A 591 -52.37 9.81 -117.63
CA VAL A 591 -53.56 10.23 -116.89
C VAL A 591 -53.17 11.35 -115.95
N LEU A 592 -53.89 12.46 -116.03
CA LEU A 592 -53.79 13.54 -115.06
C LEU A 592 -54.51 13.13 -113.77
N ILE A 593 -53.75 12.71 -112.77
CA ILE A 593 -54.25 12.32 -111.44
C ILE A 593 -53.76 13.34 -110.39
N PRO A 594 -54.65 13.88 -109.53
CA PRO A 594 -54.25 14.67 -108.37
C PRO A 594 -53.36 13.90 -107.40
N VAL A 595 -52.24 14.50 -106.98
CA VAL A 595 -51.42 13.99 -105.88
C VAL A 595 -51.94 14.60 -104.58
N VAL A 596 -52.36 13.76 -103.64
CA VAL A 596 -52.99 14.18 -102.40
C VAL A 596 -52.20 13.73 -101.17
N ASN A 597 -52.18 14.56 -100.12
CA ASN A 597 -51.62 14.23 -98.81
C ASN A 597 -52.64 14.57 -97.71
N ASP A 598 -52.98 13.59 -96.86
CA ASP A 598 -54.02 13.68 -95.84
C ASP A 598 -55.40 14.14 -96.36
N ILE A 599 -55.77 13.69 -97.57
CA ILE A 599 -57.10 13.89 -98.17
C ILE A 599 -57.90 12.59 -98.09
N GLU A 600 -59.06 12.64 -97.44
CA GLU A 600 -59.95 11.49 -97.25
C GLU A 600 -60.82 11.25 -98.47
N SER A 601 -61.34 12.31 -99.09
CA SER A 601 -62.21 12.23 -100.26
C SER A 601 -62.14 13.49 -101.12
N ILE A 602 -62.61 13.42 -102.37
CA ILE A 602 -62.87 14.59 -103.20
C ILE A 602 -64.36 14.71 -103.46
N ARG A 603 -64.88 15.94 -103.42
CA ARG A 603 -66.27 16.20 -103.83
C ARG A 603 -66.39 16.27 -105.35
N TYR A 604 -65.36 16.80 -105.99
CA TYR A 604 -65.23 16.85 -107.42
C TYR A 604 -63.78 17.17 -107.83
N PHE A 605 -63.38 16.61 -108.96
CA PHE A 605 -62.27 17.04 -109.79
C PHE A 605 -62.83 17.26 -111.20
N ARG A 606 -62.83 18.52 -111.62
CA ARG A 606 -63.45 19.01 -112.85
C ARG A 606 -62.39 19.60 -113.75
N ILE A 607 -62.49 19.31 -115.04
CA ILE A 607 -61.62 19.89 -116.06
C ILE A 607 -62.48 20.48 -117.15
N TYR A 608 -62.13 21.69 -117.59
CA TYR A 608 -62.85 22.48 -118.56
C TYR A 608 -61.96 22.83 -119.75
N ASN A 609 -62.53 22.81 -120.96
CA ASN A 609 -61.85 23.32 -122.15
C ASN A 609 -61.89 24.86 -122.22
N ARG A 610 -61.19 25.45 -123.20
CA ARG A 610 -61.14 26.92 -123.43
C ARG A 610 -62.49 27.61 -123.62
N TRP A 611 -63.54 26.86 -123.92
CA TRP A 611 -64.91 27.36 -124.11
C TRP A 611 -65.76 27.23 -122.84
N GLY A 612 -65.18 26.81 -121.72
CA GLY A 612 -65.89 26.60 -120.46
C GLY A 612 -66.71 25.31 -120.40
N GLN A 613 -66.56 24.40 -121.38
CA GLN A 613 -67.27 23.11 -121.37
C GLN A 613 -66.52 22.12 -120.48
N LEU A 614 -67.26 21.43 -119.60
CA LEU A 614 -66.74 20.35 -118.76
C LEU A 614 -66.32 19.16 -119.64
N VAL A 615 -65.04 18.82 -119.61
CA VAL A 615 -64.47 17.70 -120.38
C VAL A 615 -64.21 16.46 -119.55
N PHE A 616 -63.98 16.63 -118.24
CA PHE A 616 -63.79 15.53 -117.32
C PHE A 616 -64.37 15.87 -115.95
N PHE A 617 -64.96 14.87 -115.32
CA PHE A 617 -65.49 14.93 -113.97
C PHE A 617 -65.23 13.61 -113.26
N THR A 618 -64.76 13.69 -112.02
CA THR A 618 -64.81 12.56 -111.07
C THR A 618 -65.01 13.09 -109.66
N ASP A 619 -65.63 12.30 -108.80
CA ASP A 619 -65.70 12.49 -107.34
C ASP A 619 -64.92 11.38 -106.60
N GLN A 620 -64.15 10.56 -107.33
CA GLN A 620 -63.36 9.47 -106.79
C GLN A 620 -61.87 9.82 -106.77
N LEU A 621 -61.22 9.61 -105.63
CA LEU A 621 -59.76 9.71 -105.50
C LEU A 621 -59.07 8.70 -106.45
N ASN A 622 -57.83 9.03 -106.84
CA ASN A 622 -57.01 8.22 -107.76
C ASN A 622 -57.61 7.99 -109.15
N THR A 623 -58.73 8.65 -109.47
CA THR A 623 -59.29 8.68 -110.83
C THR A 623 -58.85 9.97 -111.50
N GLY A 624 -58.42 9.89 -112.76
CA GLY A 624 -57.89 11.04 -113.48
C GLY A 624 -58.32 11.07 -114.94
N TRP A 625 -57.95 12.16 -115.61
CA TRP A 625 -58.32 12.39 -116.99
C TRP A 625 -57.24 11.90 -117.94
N ASP A 626 -57.62 11.05 -118.89
CA ASP A 626 -56.74 10.46 -119.91
C ASP A 626 -56.62 11.31 -121.19
N GLY A 627 -57.13 12.54 -121.18
CA GLY A 627 -57.13 13.42 -122.35
C GLY A 627 -58.19 13.08 -123.40
N SER A 628 -59.13 12.17 -123.11
CA SER A 628 -60.28 11.90 -124.00
C SER A 628 -61.46 12.85 -123.75
N PHE A 629 -62.23 13.18 -124.78
CA PHE A 629 -63.49 13.92 -124.67
C PHE A 629 -64.47 13.48 -125.77
N LYS A 630 -65.70 13.07 -125.36
CA LYS A 630 -66.77 12.61 -126.27
C LYS A 630 -66.34 11.51 -127.25
N GLY A 631 -65.53 10.55 -126.78
CA GLY A 631 -65.08 9.40 -127.57
C GLY A 631 -63.97 9.69 -128.58
N ALA A 632 -63.40 10.90 -128.56
CA ALA A 632 -62.23 11.27 -129.35
C ALA A 632 -61.14 11.87 -128.45
N THR A 633 -59.91 11.95 -128.94
CA THR A 633 -58.82 12.63 -128.24
C THR A 633 -59.12 14.13 -128.17
N ALA A 634 -59.00 14.73 -126.98
CA ALA A 634 -59.28 16.14 -126.78
C ALA A 634 -58.21 17.01 -127.48
N ILE A 635 -58.50 18.26 -127.82
CA ILE A 635 -57.55 19.10 -128.56
C ILE A 635 -56.38 19.50 -127.65
N SER A 636 -55.14 19.28 -128.10
CA SER A 636 -53.95 19.77 -127.39
C SER A 636 -54.05 21.25 -127.04
N GLY A 637 -53.71 21.60 -125.81
CA GLY A 637 -53.80 22.97 -125.31
C GLY A 637 -54.04 23.05 -123.81
N THR A 638 -54.33 24.26 -123.34
CA THR A 638 -54.53 24.52 -121.92
C THR A 638 -55.98 24.27 -121.50
N TYR A 639 -56.12 23.46 -120.45
CA TYR A 639 -57.38 23.15 -119.78
C TYR A 639 -57.37 23.74 -118.39
N VAL A 640 -58.53 24.20 -117.92
CA VAL A 640 -58.69 24.74 -116.57
C VAL A 640 -59.25 23.65 -115.69
N TYR A 641 -58.63 23.41 -114.54
CA TYR A 641 -59.14 22.45 -113.56
C TYR A 641 -59.63 23.13 -112.29
N GLU A 642 -60.56 22.47 -111.63
CA GLU A 642 -61.02 22.78 -110.29
C GLU A 642 -61.15 21.47 -109.50
N ILE A 643 -60.56 21.41 -108.31
CA ILE A 643 -60.68 20.29 -107.40
C ILE A 643 -61.03 20.77 -106.00
N GLU A 644 -61.92 20.05 -105.34
CA GLU A 644 -62.30 20.26 -103.95
C GLU A 644 -62.23 18.93 -103.19
N GLY A 645 -61.28 18.84 -102.26
CA GLY A 645 -61.09 17.71 -101.36
C GLY A 645 -61.55 17.98 -99.94
N ILE A 646 -61.92 16.93 -99.22
CA ILE A 646 -62.11 16.94 -97.77
C ILE A 646 -60.90 16.21 -97.18
N SER A 647 -60.12 16.92 -96.35
CA SER A 647 -59.01 16.33 -95.60
C SER A 647 -59.50 15.31 -94.59
N THR A 648 -58.61 14.44 -94.10
CA THR A 648 -58.88 13.52 -92.98
C THR A 648 -59.27 14.23 -91.68
N LYS A 649 -59.11 15.56 -91.59
CA LYS A 649 -59.57 16.41 -90.48
C LYS A 649 -60.87 17.16 -90.78
N GLY A 650 -61.58 16.79 -91.85
CA GLY A 650 -62.85 17.39 -92.26
C GLY A 650 -62.74 18.80 -92.86
N ARG A 651 -61.52 19.34 -93.05
CA ARG A 651 -61.32 20.64 -93.71
C ARG A 651 -61.47 20.52 -95.22
N VAL A 652 -62.15 21.48 -95.83
CA VAL A 652 -62.27 21.59 -97.29
C VAL A 652 -61.01 22.25 -97.86
N ILE A 653 -60.38 21.59 -98.83
CA ILE A 653 -59.20 22.07 -99.55
C ILE A 653 -59.57 22.20 -101.02
N ASN A 654 -59.50 23.42 -101.55
CA ASN A 654 -59.83 23.71 -102.94
C ASN A 654 -58.59 24.19 -103.71
N LYS A 655 -58.47 23.75 -104.97
CA LYS A 655 -57.42 24.17 -105.90
C LYS A 655 -58.04 24.44 -107.26
N ARG A 656 -57.64 25.55 -107.86
CA ARG A 656 -57.92 25.90 -109.25
C ARG A 656 -56.62 26.16 -109.97
N GLY A 657 -56.57 25.83 -111.24
CA GLY A 657 -55.37 26.07 -112.03
C GLY A 657 -55.58 25.70 -113.48
N ALA A 658 -54.48 25.68 -114.21
CA ALA A 658 -54.44 25.27 -115.58
C ALA A 658 -53.49 24.08 -115.73
N VAL A 659 -53.83 23.18 -116.64
CA VAL A 659 -53.00 22.04 -117.04
C VAL A 659 -52.84 22.05 -118.55
N MET A 660 -51.64 21.74 -119.02
CA MET A 660 -51.39 21.58 -120.45
C MET A 660 -51.59 20.12 -120.88
N LEU A 661 -52.49 19.89 -121.84
CA LEU A 661 -52.58 18.62 -122.56
C LEU A 661 -51.64 18.67 -123.77
N LEU A 662 -50.66 17.78 -123.80
CA LEU A 662 -49.68 17.62 -124.87
C LEU A 662 -49.97 16.29 -125.59
N GLN A 663 -50.18 16.29 -126.91
CA GLN A 663 -50.31 15.07 -127.71
C GLN A 663 -49.12 14.83 -128.61
#